data_AF-A0A927YPI9-F1
#
_entry.id   AF-A0A927YPI9-F1
#
_cell.length_a   1.000
_cell.length_b   1.000
_cell.length_c   1.000
_cell.angle_alpha   90.00
_cell.angle_beta   90.00
_cell.angle_gamma   90.00
#
_symmetry.space_group_name_H-M   'P 1'
#
loop_
_entity.id
_entity.type
_entity.pdbx_description
1 polymer ?
#
loop_
_entity_poly.entity_id
_entity_poly.type
_entity_poly.pdbx_seq_one_letter_code
_entity_poly.pdbx_strand_id
1 'polypeptide(L)'
;MPKDEQNIANEDVKKELDYQEAMKVTIQFDVTGGLQLLAGVLGDKTDKEYLDTVASYEFEVINGREDEDEPLFEQALKYNPEGYKKYRDQTGTERNIYKVIDKKAFDKYRSYVIKGADKLDEFIDKNVVVNDEYGKKAKEFMTTISTNRMRRSAKDGADAYLQYKHLLAGGNASMYAGLNSSLADNKLQKNIEKWQHKLPVHQLVIDGGKQLQTMSDYWMEKEKNNGVLSPERELEYRQKLYDQTVSMSALYDKMVDTLEDKQANDEIDADKLFGNQAFHFHPRSKRGTASYKCGLKAMKIGLENGWDIEDTARLAAFYQLVYKEESKLICNGALEYDNFEMYDKPKYTSPEHERYMDRLKSAWEIVEETKLEGPADRNGLLRNIDNLVKEGLEKGYLDKTSGAVSYYQQTVKQAVVRDNLVLSGAAPAFCEKNNIKTGEGRRMEIVFANMNAARKGSESIEHKNMRVALEELQTFLKENPKMDPKTVSKEELLEYNTKYMEKLAAVKKTAEKYKDIHPHPKTEAGKTRLQGADEASMLVGIEIDNAMNQLKKQGLCAKEDNMEIFQIKNTGLNKGYKEVIKEQANTINEFVSNLKAVDGWTSSTNFKNLKNGLNELKAFTDKLNNSNKHVAKGDMDKFNELVTKVGKLANTYLDNKKDINSDYARSRVKAVKKIKEGLDFIGKATPQIENLIDKKLFGDKYKLYDSLDITSAKDGAHAFWGEKYKDPAMRSKGQGDYSMPRTAGISVSVFALANTGKYSFEDIMDPTKLVKEKQEMFDKVATAMQNPTPESQKWIAETIYNGQKTTENMIDEQAKLVDFSKVDISTDRRFCQMLKMSHVQFDAWQEMAHCKDEIMELVKKDHPELKNYGDYREWWSGRHGFLGQINEGIVKKRQHLVDAVATNDFGYAATILQEDITEKLLMNDLTVIQKEKKDAPFSEWVSHDVSQESYLKTNLAGTQVAEQATFLNNNPEVARQLAAKIADGSLSKNVTASVDMEKFTVTVSGFPSVDDLKKTAQAEQFLKKTDKALGRLKNGQYKNKESFIEDCACAMIGQMYRSNGGKLPRGKDGNSMSLEDYKDMQVNSKQFVDSLRSPENPKNFISPKKVVDMANNQKKIQGMAKDLAAQKNKTVNMNNPQKNVNKEVEKQVGAIGK
;
A
#
# COMPACT_ATOMS: atom_id res chain seq x y z
N MET A 1 -24.51 -49.49 31.33
CA MET A 1 -23.48 -49.82 32.33
C MET A 1 -24.09 -50.71 33.40
N PRO A 2 -23.41 -51.80 33.79
CA PRO A 2 -23.61 -52.46 35.08
C PRO A 2 -23.56 -51.46 36.26
N LYS A 3 -24.22 -51.77 37.38
CA LYS A 3 -24.30 -50.87 38.56
C LYS A 3 -22.93 -50.47 39.12
N ASP A 4 -21.95 -51.38 39.08
CA ASP A 4 -20.61 -51.11 39.63
C ASP A 4 -19.85 -50.08 38.77
N GLU A 5 -20.01 -50.13 37.44
CA GLU A 5 -19.46 -49.11 36.54
C GLU A 5 -20.15 -47.74 36.72
N GLN A 6 -21.47 -47.73 36.98
CA GLN A 6 -22.20 -46.50 37.33
C GLN A 6 -21.71 -45.87 38.63
N ASN A 7 -21.44 -46.68 39.66
CA ASN A 7 -20.95 -46.19 40.95
C ASN A 7 -19.54 -45.56 40.83
N ILE A 8 -18.64 -46.21 40.08
CA ILE A 8 -17.30 -45.69 39.81
C ILE A 8 -17.39 -44.38 39.01
N ALA A 9 -18.20 -44.34 37.94
CA ALA A 9 -18.40 -43.14 37.13
C ALA A 9 -18.95 -41.97 37.96
N ASN A 10 -19.91 -42.22 38.86
CA ASN A 10 -20.47 -41.20 39.75
C ASN A 10 -19.43 -40.66 40.75
N GLU A 11 -18.55 -41.51 41.28
CA GLU A 11 -17.48 -41.09 42.18
C GLU A 11 -16.45 -40.21 41.47
N ASP A 12 -16.07 -40.57 40.24
CA ASP A 12 -15.15 -39.77 39.42
C ASP A 12 -15.76 -38.43 39.02
N VAL A 13 -17.06 -38.40 38.66
CA VAL A 13 -17.80 -37.15 38.42
C VAL A 13 -17.79 -36.25 39.65
N LYS A 14 -18.06 -36.81 40.84
CA LYS A 14 -18.06 -36.03 42.08
C LYS A 14 -16.69 -35.43 42.37
N LYS A 15 -15.62 -36.22 42.26
CA LYS A 15 -14.24 -35.74 42.45
C LYS A 15 -13.90 -34.62 41.47
N GLU A 16 -14.32 -34.76 40.22
CA GLU A 16 -14.10 -33.76 39.18
C GLU A 16 -14.90 -32.47 39.42
N LEU A 17 -16.14 -32.55 39.90
CA LEU A 17 -16.94 -31.37 40.26
C LEU A 17 -16.34 -30.62 41.46
N ASP A 18 -15.94 -31.33 42.50
CA ASP A 18 -15.24 -30.75 43.66
C ASP A 18 -13.93 -30.07 43.23
N TYR A 19 -13.20 -30.67 42.28
CA TYR A 19 -12.00 -30.09 41.70
C TYR A 19 -12.28 -28.79 40.95
N GLN A 20 -13.33 -28.78 40.11
CA GLN A 20 -13.76 -27.59 39.37
C GLN A 20 -14.16 -26.46 40.31
N GLU A 21 -14.87 -26.75 41.39
CA GLU A 21 -15.25 -25.75 42.39
C GLU A 21 -14.03 -25.15 43.10
N ALA A 22 -13.05 -25.99 43.46
CA ALA A 22 -11.79 -25.52 44.04
C ALA A 22 -10.99 -24.62 43.06
N MET A 23 -11.06 -24.89 41.76
CA MET A 23 -10.41 -24.05 40.75
C MET A 23 -11.03 -22.65 40.64
N LYS A 24 -12.37 -22.52 40.72
CA LYS A 24 -13.06 -21.22 40.62
C LYS A 24 -12.61 -20.23 41.70
N VAL A 25 -12.27 -20.75 42.87
CA VAL A 25 -11.92 -19.94 44.04
C VAL A 25 -10.42 -19.63 44.14
N THR A 26 -9.63 -19.99 43.12
CA THR A 26 -8.20 -19.65 42.99
C THR A 26 -8.01 -18.17 42.55
N ILE A 27 -8.77 -17.26 43.16
CA ILE A 27 -8.84 -15.83 42.82
C ILE A 27 -7.53 -15.10 43.11
N GLN A 28 -6.77 -15.57 44.11
CA GLN A 28 -5.52 -14.93 44.55
C GLN A 28 -4.51 -14.78 43.41
N PHE A 29 -4.37 -15.78 42.54
CA PHE A 29 -3.41 -15.71 41.44
C PHE A 29 -3.73 -14.58 40.45
N ASP A 30 -5.02 -14.32 40.24
CA ASP A 30 -5.50 -13.29 39.33
C ASP A 30 -5.43 -11.90 39.96
N VAL A 31 -5.70 -11.80 41.28
CA VAL A 31 -5.53 -10.57 42.06
C VAL A 31 -4.06 -10.16 42.12
N THR A 32 -3.19 -11.04 42.61
CA THR A 32 -1.75 -10.77 42.72
C THR A 32 -1.15 -10.54 41.33
N GLY A 33 -1.55 -11.33 40.32
CA GLY A 33 -1.08 -11.12 38.95
C GLY A 33 -1.52 -9.77 38.36
N GLY A 34 -2.77 -9.36 38.57
CA GLY A 34 -3.26 -8.06 38.11
C GLY A 34 -2.54 -6.88 38.77
N LEU A 35 -2.27 -6.98 40.08
CA LEU A 35 -1.52 -5.98 40.85
C LEU A 35 -0.05 -5.91 40.42
N GLN A 36 0.63 -7.05 40.28
CA GLN A 36 2.03 -7.12 39.88
C GLN A 36 2.27 -6.58 38.46
N LEU A 37 1.38 -6.88 37.52
CA LEU A 37 1.47 -6.35 36.16
C LEU A 37 1.34 -4.82 36.16
N LEU A 38 0.42 -4.28 36.95
CA LEU A 38 0.21 -2.84 37.08
C LEU A 38 1.40 -2.16 37.78
N ALA A 39 2.03 -2.80 38.77
CA ALA A 39 3.27 -2.32 39.37
C ALA A 39 4.43 -2.30 38.34
N GLY A 40 4.61 -3.38 37.57
CA GLY A 40 5.66 -3.46 36.53
C GLY A 40 5.47 -2.46 35.38
N VAL A 41 4.23 -2.09 35.08
CA VAL A 41 3.85 -1.05 34.12
C VAL A 41 4.37 0.34 34.51
N LEU A 42 4.70 0.63 35.76
CA LEU A 42 5.07 2.01 36.12
C LEU A 42 6.58 2.27 36.12
N GLY A 43 7.38 1.22 35.94
CA GLY A 43 8.84 1.29 35.81
C GLY A 43 9.54 1.76 37.09
N ASP A 44 10.86 1.92 37.01
CA ASP A 44 11.72 2.20 38.19
C ASP A 44 11.63 3.66 38.70
N LYS A 45 10.83 4.54 38.08
CA LYS A 45 10.94 6.01 38.21
C LYS A 45 9.72 6.77 38.75
N THR A 46 8.66 6.11 39.22
CA THR A 46 7.48 6.80 39.79
C THR A 46 7.42 6.78 41.32
N ASP A 47 6.91 7.87 41.89
CA ASP A 47 6.87 8.28 43.31
C ASP A 47 6.70 7.18 44.36
N LYS A 48 7.45 7.32 45.47
CA LYS A 48 7.30 6.52 46.70
C LYS A 48 5.83 6.41 47.15
N GLU A 49 5.07 7.49 47.01
CA GLU A 49 3.63 7.60 47.31
C GLU A 49 2.77 6.58 46.53
N TYR A 50 3.24 6.14 45.36
CA TYR A 50 2.56 5.17 44.52
C TYR A 50 2.91 3.71 44.85
N LEU A 51 4.17 3.39 45.14
CA LEU A 51 4.52 2.09 45.73
C LEU A 51 3.78 1.90 47.05
N ASP A 52 3.64 2.96 47.84
CA ASP A 52 2.82 2.97 49.04
C ASP A 52 1.32 2.78 48.73
N THR A 53 0.83 3.23 47.57
CA THR A 53 -0.55 3.03 47.10
C THR A 53 -0.81 1.60 46.61
N VAL A 54 0.07 1.00 45.81
CA VAL A 54 -0.08 -0.40 45.39
C VAL A 54 0.16 -1.35 46.55
N ALA A 55 1.16 -1.07 47.39
CA ALA A 55 1.40 -1.84 48.61
C ALA A 55 0.25 -1.68 49.60
N SER A 56 -0.34 -0.49 49.75
CA SER A 56 -1.55 -0.31 50.57
C SER A 56 -2.76 -1.00 49.97
N TYR A 57 -2.90 -1.07 48.63
CA TYR A 57 -3.98 -1.85 47.99
C TYR A 57 -3.78 -3.35 48.09
N GLU A 58 -2.55 -3.83 47.90
CA GLU A 58 -2.19 -5.22 48.14
C GLU A 58 -2.48 -5.57 49.61
N PHE A 59 -2.13 -4.68 50.54
CA PHE A 59 -2.45 -4.82 51.96
C PHE A 59 -3.96 -4.76 52.24
N GLU A 60 -4.72 -3.81 51.68
CA GLU A 60 -6.16 -3.66 51.89
C GLU A 60 -6.96 -4.82 51.28
N VAL A 61 -6.60 -5.28 50.08
CA VAL A 61 -7.32 -6.35 49.35
C VAL A 61 -6.95 -7.72 49.88
N ILE A 62 -5.67 -7.98 50.20
CA ILE A 62 -5.21 -9.29 50.70
C ILE A 62 -5.43 -9.42 52.21
N ASN A 63 -5.13 -8.38 52.99
CA ASN A 63 -5.21 -8.46 54.45
C ASN A 63 -6.55 -7.99 55.03
N GLY A 64 -7.31 -7.16 54.29
CA GLY A 64 -8.66 -6.73 54.66
C GLY A 64 -8.81 -6.27 56.11
N ARG A 65 -8.35 -5.07 56.49
CA ARG A 65 -8.43 -4.63 57.90
C ARG A 65 -9.16 -3.31 58.13
N GLU A 66 -9.99 -3.32 59.17
CA GLU A 66 -9.69 -2.66 60.45
C GLU A 66 -9.83 -3.77 61.54
N ASP A 67 -8.78 -4.06 62.33
CA ASP A 67 -8.78 -4.85 63.59
C ASP A 67 -8.82 -6.42 63.65
N GLU A 68 -8.65 -7.21 62.58
CA GLU A 68 -8.62 -8.69 62.69
C GLU A 68 -7.20 -9.31 62.63
N ASP A 69 -6.87 -10.29 63.49
CA ASP A 69 -5.53 -10.88 63.64
C ASP A 69 -5.04 -11.68 62.40
N GLU A 70 -5.94 -12.29 61.62
CA GLU A 70 -5.63 -13.13 60.45
C GLU A 70 -6.10 -12.47 59.13
N PRO A 71 -5.30 -12.49 58.04
CA PRO A 71 -5.72 -11.95 56.73
C PRO A 71 -7.03 -12.55 56.23
N LEU A 72 -7.92 -11.72 55.67
CA LEU A 72 -9.24 -12.16 55.17
C LEU A 72 -9.15 -13.30 54.14
N PHE A 73 -8.08 -13.33 53.34
CA PHE A 73 -7.80 -14.44 52.42
C PHE A 73 -7.56 -15.77 53.16
N GLU A 74 -6.75 -15.77 54.22
CA GLU A 74 -6.42 -16.98 54.99
C GLU A 74 -7.63 -17.49 55.78
N GLN A 75 -8.49 -16.57 56.26
CA GLN A 75 -9.78 -16.90 56.84
C GLN A 75 -10.73 -17.55 55.82
N ALA A 76 -10.75 -17.02 54.59
CA ALA A 76 -11.67 -17.44 53.55
C ALA A 76 -11.26 -18.75 52.86
N LEU A 77 -9.96 -18.91 52.60
CA LEU A 77 -9.39 -19.91 51.71
C LEU A 77 -8.23 -20.64 52.37
N LYS A 78 -8.25 -21.97 52.28
CA LYS A 78 -7.12 -22.81 52.70
C LYS A 78 -6.57 -23.58 51.51
N TYR A 79 -5.25 -23.69 51.43
CA TYR A 79 -4.60 -24.64 50.53
C TYR A 79 -5.16 -26.04 50.81
N ASN A 80 -5.56 -26.77 49.77
CA ASN A 80 -6.16 -28.09 49.94
C ASN A 80 -5.08 -29.20 49.91
N PRO A 81 -4.64 -29.76 51.06
CA PRO A 81 -3.49 -30.66 51.08
C PRO A 81 -3.87 -32.12 50.80
N GLU A 82 -5.14 -32.50 50.93
CA GLU A 82 -5.54 -33.89 51.19
C GLU A 82 -6.25 -34.63 50.04
N GLY A 83 -6.63 -33.99 48.94
CA GLY A 83 -7.48 -34.67 47.93
C GLY A 83 -7.22 -34.35 46.46
N TYR A 84 -6.80 -33.13 46.14
CA TYR A 84 -6.74 -32.68 44.75
C TYR A 84 -5.32 -32.25 44.40
N LYS A 85 -4.66 -33.08 43.58
CA LYS A 85 -3.32 -32.79 43.05
C LYS A 85 -3.37 -31.46 42.30
N LYS A 86 -2.34 -30.67 42.52
CA LYS A 86 -2.05 -29.40 41.83
C LYS A 86 -2.55 -29.38 40.38
N TYR A 87 -3.14 -28.26 39.97
CA TYR A 87 -3.56 -28.02 38.58
C TYR A 87 -2.35 -27.88 37.68
N ARG A 88 -2.34 -28.52 36.51
CA ARG A 88 -1.28 -28.32 35.52
C ARG A 88 -1.75 -27.35 34.46
N ASP A 89 -1.03 -26.24 34.34
CA ASP A 89 -1.24 -25.30 33.27
C ASP A 89 -0.75 -25.88 31.92
N GLN A 90 -0.96 -25.16 30.82
CA GLN A 90 -0.59 -25.54 29.45
C GLN A 90 0.92 -25.70 29.24
N THR A 91 1.74 -25.23 30.20
CA THR A 91 3.19 -25.44 30.23
C THR A 91 3.60 -26.67 31.02
N GLY A 92 2.65 -27.31 31.72
CA GLY A 92 2.89 -28.43 32.63
C GLY A 92 3.23 -27.99 34.06
N THR A 93 3.25 -26.68 34.32
CA THR A 93 3.55 -26.14 35.65
C THR A 93 2.41 -26.45 36.60
N GLU A 94 2.75 -27.06 37.72
CA GLU A 94 1.80 -27.38 38.78
C GLU A 94 1.46 -26.12 39.60
N ARG A 95 0.17 -25.86 39.80
CA ARG A 95 -0.38 -24.74 40.54
C ARG A 95 -1.19 -25.24 41.73
N ASN A 96 -1.10 -24.51 42.83
CA ASN A 96 -1.87 -24.79 44.03
C ASN A 96 -3.34 -24.45 43.81
N ILE A 97 -4.23 -25.26 44.40
CA ILE A 97 -5.68 -25.08 44.36
C ILE A 97 -6.15 -24.82 45.79
N TYR A 98 -7.08 -23.89 45.94
CA TYR A 98 -7.63 -23.48 47.22
C TYR A 98 -9.04 -24.01 47.40
N LYS A 99 -9.47 -24.17 48.65
CA LYS A 99 -10.87 -24.45 49.00
C LYS A 99 -11.42 -23.36 49.90
N VAL A 100 -12.70 -23.05 49.73
CA VAL A 100 -13.42 -22.17 50.65
C VAL A 100 -13.61 -22.88 51.97
N ILE A 101 -13.08 -22.30 53.04
CA ILE A 101 -13.26 -22.80 54.42
C ILE A 101 -14.25 -21.94 55.20
N ASP A 102 -14.39 -20.65 54.86
CA ASP A 102 -15.44 -19.76 55.36
C ASP A 102 -16.08 -18.99 54.20
N LYS A 103 -17.35 -19.30 53.92
CA LYS A 103 -18.10 -18.69 52.82
C LYS A 103 -18.38 -17.21 53.03
N LYS A 104 -18.64 -16.76 54.26
CA LYS A 104 -18.89 -15.35 54.57
C LYS A 104 -17.61 -14.53 54.41
N ALA A 105 -16.49 -15.03 54.93
CA ALA A 105 -15.18 -14.41 54.73
C ALA A 105 -14.81 -14.34 53.24
N PHE A 106 -15.10 -15.41 52.48
CA PHE A 106 -14.88 -15.43 51.04
C PHE A 106 -15.74 -14.41 50.28
N ASP A 107 -17.02 -14.29 50.61
CA ASP A 107 -17.90 -13.29 49.99
C ASP A 107 -17.46 -11.86 50.34
N LYS A 108 -16.98 -11.62 51.58
CA LYS A 108 -16.34 -10.37 51.99
C LYS A 108 -15.08 -10.14 51.13
N TYR A 109 -14.19 -11.13 50.99
CA TYR A 109 -12.98 -11.04 50.16
C TYR A 109 -13.29 -10.66 48.70
N ARG A 110 -14.26 -11.32 48.06
CA ARG A 110 -14.69 -10.99 46.69
C ARG A 110 -15.15 -9.53 46.56
N SER A 111 -15.85 -9.00 47.56
CA SER A 111 -16.26 -7.59 47.55
C SER A 111 -15.07 -6.61 47.65
N TYR A 112 -14.03 -6.96 48.41
CA TYR A 112 -12.79 -6.18 48.49
C TYR A 112 -12.02 -6.23 47.17
N VAL A 113 -11.98 -7.38 46.49
CA VAL A 113 -11.37 -7.50 45.15
C VAL A 113 -12.06 -6.58 44.15
N ILE A 114 -13.40 -6.51 44.14
CA ILE A 114 -14.15 -5.59 43.26
C ILE A 114 -13.83 -4.14 43.59
N LYS A 115 -13.85 -3.75 44.87
CA LYS A 115 -13.49 -2.38 45.30
C LYS A 115 -12.05 -2.02 44.90
N GLY A 116 -11.11 -2.95 45.05
CA GLY A 116 -9.73 -2.76 44.61
C GLY A 116 -9.64 -2.54 43.10
N ALA A 117 -10.41 -3.31 42.32
CA ALA A 117 -10.49 -3.12 40.87
C ALA A 117 -11.09 -1.75 40.48
N ASP A 118 -12.10 -1.25 41.21
CA ASP A 118 -12.69 0.08 40.97
C ASP A 118 -11.67 1.20 41.19
N LYS A 119 -10.93 1.15 42.32
CA LYS A 119 -9.86 2.11 42.60
C LYS A 119 -8.72 2.06 41.56
N LEU A 120 -8.40 0.87 41.05
CA LEU A 120 -7.39 0.71 40.00
C LEU A 120 -7.84 1.29 38.65
N ASP A 121 -9.13 1.19 38.30
CA ASP A 121 -9.64 1.83 37.09
C ASP A 121 -9.56 3.36 37.19
N GLU A 122 -9.90 3.94 38.36
CA GLU A 122 -9.71 5.37 38.61
C GLU A 122 -8.23 5.78 38.45
N PHE A 123 -7.31 4.94 38.92
CA PHE A 123 -5.88 5.16 38.76
C PHE A 123 -5.46 5.10 37.28
N ILE A 124 -5.87 4.08 36.53
CA ILE A 124 -5.58 3.93 35.09
C ILE A 124 -6.13 5.16 34.34
N ASP A 125 -7.33 5.60 34.68
CA ASP A 125 -7.97 6.74 34.03
C ASP A 125 -7.24 8.06 34.26
N LYS A 126 -6.70 8.26 35.47
CA LYS A 126 -5.94 9.44 35.86
C LYS A 126 -4.53 9.47 35.27
N ASN A 127 -3.86 8.32 35.13
CA ASN A 127 -2.41 8.27 34.89
C ASN A 127 -2.01 7.88 33.46
N VAL A 128 -2.90 7.30 32.65
CA VAL A 128 -2.59 7.05 31.23
C VAL A 128 -2.83 8.34 30.44
N VAL A 129 -1.74 8.99 30.02
CA VAL A 129 -1.59 10.46 29.88
C VAL A 129 -2.31 11.10 28.68
N VAL A 130 -2.97 10.38 27.76
CA VAL A 130 -3.59 11.03 26.59
C VAL A 130 -4.93 10.39 26.21
N ASN A 131 -5.95 11.22 25.98
CA ASN A 131 -7.27 10.77 25.48
C ASN A 131 -7.33 10.61 23.95
N ASP A 132 -6.19 10.45 23.28
CA ASP A 132 -6.14 10.08 21.87
C ASP A 132 -6.44 8.59 21.69
N GLU A 133 -6.53 8.12 20.44
CA GLU A 133 -6.86 6.72 20.12
C GLU A 133 -5.91 5.73 20.80
N TYR A 134 -4.61 6.02 20.82
CA TYR A 134 -3.61 5.12 21.38
C TYR A 134 -3.60 5.12 22.90
N GLY A 135 -3.85 6.27 23.54
CA GLY A 135 -4.00 6.32 24.99
C GLY A 135 -5.28 5.64 25.47
N LYS A 136 -6.41 5.72 24.74
CA LYS A 136 -7.61 4.91 25.00
C LYS A 136 -7.31 3.41 24.93
N LYS A 137 -6.55 3.00 23.90
CA LYS A 137 -6.14 1.61 23.73
C LYS A 137 -5.18 1.13 24.82
N ALA A 138 -4.26 1.99 25.25
CA ALA A 138 -3.40 1.73 26.40
C ALA A 138 -4.22 1.52 27.68
N LYS A 139 -5.24 2.35 27.93
CA LYS A 139 -6.19 2.16 29.05
C LYS A 139 -6.92 0.82 28.94
N GLU A 140 -7.50 0.50 27.79
CA GLU A 140 -8.22 -0.77 27.58
C GLU A 140 -7.31 -1.98 27.78
N PHE A 141 -6.07 -1.92 27.28
CA PHE A 141 -5.06 -2.94 27.53
C PHE A 141 -4.77 -3.11 29.03
N MET A 142 -4.55 -2.01 29.74
CA MET A 142 -4.26 -2.00 31.18
C MET A 142 -5.42 -2.56 32.02
N THR A 143 -6.64 -2.11 31.75
CA THR A 143 -7.88 -2.61 32.36
C THR A 143 -8.05 -4.10 32.07
N THR A 144 -7.71 -4.55 30.86
CA THR A 144 -7.82 -5.98 30.47
C THR A 144 -6.92 -6.89 31.30
N ILE A 145 -5.65 -6.52 31.47
CA ILE A 145 -4.67 -7.37 32.17
C ILE A 145 -4.73 -7.25 33.70
N SER A 146 -5.41 -6.23 34.23
CA SER A 146 -5.57 -6.01 35.67
C SER A 146 -7.03 -6.12 36.13
N THR A 147 -7.81 -5.05 36.03
CA THR A 147 -9.08 -4.91 36.75
C THR A 147 -10.20 -5.79 36.18
N ASN A 148 -10.26 -6.02 34.86
CA ASN A 148 -11.21 -6.97 34.24
C ASN A 148 -10.93 -8.40 34.72
N ARG A 149 -9.66 -8.78 34.82
CA ARG A 149 -9.24 -10.08 35.33
C ARG A 149 -9.64 -10.28 36.79
N MET A 150 -9.42 -9.27 37.64
CA MET A 150 -9.85 -9.29 39.04
C MET A 150 -11.37 -9.46 39.17
N ARG A 151 -12.16 -8.67 38.43
CA ARG A 151 -13.63 -8.73 38.48
C ARG A 151 -14.19 -10.05 37.97
N ARG A 152 -13.61 -10.61 36.91
CA ARG A 152 -14.00 -11.92 36.38
C ARG A 152 -13.75 -13.01 37.42
N SER A 153 -12.59 -12.97 38.08
CA SER A 153 -12.23 -13.92 39.15
C SER A 153 -13.15 -13.80 40.37
N ALA A 154 -13.50 -12.57 40.78
CA ALA A 154 -14.48 -12.33 41.84
C ALA A 154 -15.91 -12.79 41.49
N LYS A 155 -16.16 -13.19 40.24
CA LYS A 155 -17.43 -13.75 39.75
C LYS A 155 -17.26 -15.22 39.33
N ASP A 156 -16.35 -15.94 40.00
CA ASP A 156 -16.10 -17.37 39.84
C ASP A 156 -15.49 -17.77 38.47
N GLY A 157 -15.00 -16.76 37.72
CA GLY A 157 -14.35 -16.90 36.42
C GLY A 157 -12.83 -16.78 36.47
N ALA A 158 -12.18 -17.31 37.50
CA ALA A 158 -10.72 -17.25 37.64
C ALA A 158 -10.00 -17.81 36.40
N ASP A 159 -8.91 -17.19 35.96
CA ASP A 159 -8.20 -17.59 34.74
C ASP A 159 -7.68 -19.01 34.84
N ALA A 160 -7.27 -19.46 36.03
CA ALA A 160 -6.88 -20.84 36.29
C ALA A 160 -8.04 -21.82 36.00
N TYR A 161 -9.27 -21.45 36.38
CA TYR A 161 -10.48 -22.23 36.06
C TYR A 161 -10.82 -22.18 34.57
N LEU A 162 -10.76 -21.01 33.93
CA LEU A 162 -10.99 -20.90 32.48
C LEU A 162 -9.95 -21.67 31.68
N GLN A 163 -8.71 -21.70 32.17
CA GLN A 163 -7.62 -22.44 31.57
C GLN A 163 -7.73 -23.93 31.80
N TYR A 164 -8.23 -24.33 32.97
CA TYR A 164 -8.66 -25.68 33.21
C TYR A 164 -9.69 -26.08 32.14
N LYS A 165 -10.72 -25.26 31.95
CA LYS A 165 -11.78 -25.53 30.98
C LYS A 165 -11.35 -25.45 29.51
N HIS A 166 -10.41 -24.57 29.14
CA HIS A 166 -9.91 -24.45 27.77
C HIS A 166 -8.56 -23.73 27.68
N LEU A 167 -7.69 -24.22 26.81
CA LEU A 167 -6.29 -23.79 26.70
C LEU A 167 -6.08 -22.34 26.18
N LEU A 168 -7.11 -21.74 25.59
CA LEU A 168 -7.12 -20.33 25.15
C LEU A 168 -6.83 -19.35 26.29
N ALA A 169 -7.34 -19.62 27.49
CA ALA A 169 -7.14 -18.75 28.65
C ALA A 169 -5.67 -18.62 29.03
N GLY A 170 -4.94 -19.73 29.04
CA GLY A 170 -3.51 -19.74 29.34
C GLY A 170 -2.69 -19.04 28.26
N GLY A 171 -3.10 -19.16 27.00
CA GLY A 171 -2.43 -18.50 25.88
C GLY A 171 -2.50 -16.97 25.95
N ASN A 172 -3.63 -16.41 26.38
CA ASN A 172 -3.75 -14.96 26.60
C ASN A 172 -2.79 -14.46 27.69
N ALA A 173 -2.65 -15.25 28.78
CA ALA A 173 -1.70 -14.95 29.84
C ALA A 173 -0.24 -14.95 29.37
N SER A 174 0.11 -15.91 28.51
CA SER A 174 1.45 -15.96 27.90
C SER A 174 1.76 -14.72 27.06
N MET A 175 0.75 -14.13 26.40
CA MET A 175 0.93 -12.94 25.55
C MET A 175 1.30 -11.70 26.36
N TYR A 176 0.54 -11.36 27.40
CA TYR A 176 0.81 -10.13 28.15
C TYR A 176 2.00 -10.26 29.11
N ALA A 177 2.34 -11.47 29.56
CA ALA A 177 3.38 -11.68 30.57
C ALA A 177 4.79 -11.23 30.11
N GLY A 178 5.04 -11.19 28.81
CA GLY A 178 6.32 -10.70 28.28
C GLY A 178 6.26 -9.31 27.65
N LEU A 179 5.10 -8.63 27.63
CA LEU A 179 4.99 -7.27 27.10
C LEU A 179 5.60 -6.26 28.05
N ASN A 180 6.40 -5.33 27.51
CA ASN A 180 6.83 -4.15 28.23
C ASN A 180 5.73 -3.10 28.17
N SER A 181 4.95 -3.05 29.23
CA SER A 181 3.79 -2.17 29.31
C SER A 181 4.08 -0.86 30.03
N SER A 182 5.34 -0.40 30.07
CA SER A 182 5.73 0.76 30.86
C SER A 182 4.96 2.05 30.49
N LEU A 183 4.41 2.79 31.46
CA LEU A 183 3.81 4.12 31.29
C LEU A 183 4.85 5.24 31.34
N ALA A 184 6.07 4.94 31.81
CA ALA A 184 7.17 5.92 31.82
C ALA A 184 7.40 6.46 30.40
N ASP A 185 7.54 7.78 30.30
CA ASP A 185 7.75 8.49 29.02
C ASP A 185 6.71 8.16 27.93
N ASN A 186 5.48 7.80 28.32
CA ASN A 186 4.40 7.33 27.43
C ASN A 186 4.80 6.10 26.59
N LYS A 187 5.66 5.23 27.12
CA LYS A 187 6.23 4.13 26.35
C LYS A 187 5.18 3.13 25.84
N LEU A 188 4.21 2.71 26.66
CA LEU A 188 3.12 1.83 26.24
C LEU A 188 2.33 2.44 25.08
N GLN A 189 1.98 3.72 25.18
CA GLN A 189 1.25 4.42 24.12
C GLN A 189 2.07 4.51 22.83
N LYS A 190 3.35 4.89 22.91
CA LYS A 190 4.27 4.94 21.76
C LYS A 190 4.47 3.56 21.13
N ASN A 191 4.55 2.52 21.95
CA ASN A 191 4.65 1.14 21.49
C ASN A 191 3.39 0.71 20.74
N ILE A 192 2.21 1.03 21.28
CA ILE A 192 0.94 0.78 20.59
C ILE A 192 0.90 1.56 19.26
N GLU A 193 1.20 2.86 19.27
CA GLU A 193 1.22 3.70 18.08
C GLU A 193 2.14 3.15 16.99
N LYS A 194 3.37 2.78 17.36
CA LYS A 194 4.38 2.27 16.42
C LYS A 194 4.05 0.86 15.93
N TRP A 195 3.63 -0.04 16.82
CA TRP A 195 3.59 -1.47 16.53
C TRP A 195 2.21 -2.02 16.21
N GLN A 196 1.10 -1.40 16.61
CA GLN A 196 -0.21 -2.07 16.51
C GLN A 196 -0.59 -2.53 15.08
N HIS A 197 -0.05 -1.86 14.07
CA HIS A 197 -0.31 -2.20 12.66
C HIS A 197 0.65 -3.26 12.13
N LYS A 198 1.86 -3.39 12.67
CA LYS A 198 2.81 -4.44 12.26
C LYS A 198 2.63 -5.68 13.13
N LEU A 199 2.69 -5.50 14.44
CA LEU A 199 2.59 -6.51 15.50
C LEU A 199 1.41 -6.18 16.44
N PRO A 200 0.17 -6.64 16.15
CA PRO A 200 -1.04 -6.24 16.89
C PRO A 200 -1.20 -6.91 18.27
N VAL A 201 -0.09 -7.17 18.98
CA VAL A 201 -0.07 -7.98 20.22
C VAL A 201 -0.91 -7.38 21.36
N HIS A 202 -0.93 -6.06 21.52
CA HIS A 202 -1.78 -5.41 22.53
C HIS A 202 -3.27 -5.59 22.25
N GLN A 203 -3.67 -5.49 20.97
CA GLN A 203 -5.05 -5.74 20.58
C GLN A 203 -5.43 -7.21 20.77
N LEU A 204 -4.51 -8.12 20.46
CA LEU A 204 -4.71 -9.55 20.67
C LEU A 204 -4.96 -9.87 22.16
N VAL A 205 -4.25 -9.20 23.07
CA VAL A 205 -4.49 -9.31 24.52
C VAL A 205 -5.85 -8.75 24.93
N ILE A 206 -6.23 -7.58 24.41
CA ILE A 206 -7.55 -6.96 24.64
C ILE A 206 -8.67 -7.91 24.21
N ASP A 207 -8.59 -8.42 22.97
CA ASP A 207 -9.59 -9.34 22.42
C ASP A 207 -9.61 -10.67 23.17
N GLY A 208 -8.44 -11.17 23.59
CA GLY A 208 -8.33 -12.34 24.47
C GLY A 208 -8.99 -12.13 25.82
N GLY A 209 -8.89 -10.94 26.42
CA GLY A 209 -9.63 -10.59 27.62
C GLY A 209 -11.15 -10.61 27.45
N LYS A 210 -11.65 -10.08 26.33
CA LYS A 210 -13.08 -10.13 25.97
C LYS A 210 -13.56 -11.56 25.75
N GLN A 211 -12.73 -12.39 25.11
CA GLN A 211 -13.01 -13.81 24.93
C GLN A 211 -13.07 -14.54 26.27
N LEU A 212 -12.13 -14.27 27.19
CA LEU A 212 -12.16 -14.87 28.52
C LEU A 212 -13.39 -14.48 29.33
N GLN A 213 -13.85 -13.23 29.20
CA GLN A 213 -15.11 -12.82 29.81
C GLN A 213 -16.29 -13.61 29.22
N THR A 214 -16.34 -13.77 27.91
CA THR A 214 -17.40 -14.54 27.22
C THR A 214 -17.40 -16.01 27.64
N MET A 215 -16.22 -16.61 27.77
CA MET A 215 -16.05 -17.99 28.26
C MET A 215 -16.50 -18.14 29.72
N SER A 216 -16.14 -17.19 30.58
CA SER A 216 -16.60 -17.14 31.97
C SER A 216 -18.11 -17.06 32.04
N ASP A 217 -18.72 -16.13 31.30
CA ASP A 217 -20.17 -15.95 31.29
C ASP A 217 -20.88 -17.23 30.79
N TYR A 218 -20.33 -17.88 29.75
CA TYR A 218 -20.84 -19.14 29.23
C TYR A 218 -20.87 -20.25 30.29
N TRP A 219 -19.75 -20.55 30.95
CA TRP A 219 -19.72 -21.63 31.93
C TRP A 219 -20.54 -21.32 33.19
N MET A 220 -20.53 -20.06 33.65
CA MET A 220 -21.32 -19.66 34.82
C MET A 220 -22.82 -19.74 34.53
N GLU A 221 -23.26 -19.37 33.34
CA GLU A 221 -24.67 -19.51 32.95
C GLU A 221 -25.04 -20.99 32.73
N LYS A 222 -24.17 -21.77 32.09
CA LYS A 222 -24.38 -23.21 31.87
C LYS A 222 -24.53 -23.95 33.20
N GLU A 223 -23.68 -23.65 34.19
CA GLU A 223 -23.75 -24.24 35.52
C GLU A 223 -25.04 -23.87 36.26
N LYS A 224 -25.45 -22.60 36.23
CA LYS A 224 -26.73 -22.15 36.81
C LYS A 224 -27.94 -22.88 36.22
N ASN A 225 -27.81 -23.39 35.00
CA ASN A 225 -28.82 -24.17 34.30
C ASN A 225 -28.52 -25.69 34.31
N ASN A 226 -27.90 -26.19 35.39
CA ASN A 226 -27.60 -27.62 35.58
C ASN A 226 -26.74 -28.25 34.46
N GLY A 227 -25.83 -27.48 33.89
CA GLY A 227 -24.90 -27.93 32.87
C GLY A 227 -25.43 -27.85 31.43
N VAL A 228 -26.60 -27.24 31.18
CA VAL A 228 -27.20 -27.15 29.84
C VAL A 228 -27.81 -25.78 29.59
N LEU A 229 -27.50 -25.17 28.46
CA LEU A 229 -28.14 -23.93 28.01
C LEU A 229 -29.30 -24.24 27.05
N SER A 230 -30.23 -23.29 26.90
CA SER A 230 -31.19 -23.36 25.79
C SER A 230 -30.46 -23.30 24.44
N PRO A 231 -30.98 -23.93 23.38
CA PRO A 231 -30.34 -23.93 22.06
C PRO A 231 -30.04 -22.53 21.52
N GLU A 232 -30.94 -21.56 21.76
CA GLU A 232 -30.78 -20.18 21.32
C GLU A 232 -29.63 -19.49 22.06
N ARG A 233 -29.52 -19.73 23.37
CA ARG A 233 -28.49 -19.13 24.21
C ARG A 233 -27.12 -19.75 23.97
N GLU A 234 -27.08 -21.07 23.81
CA GLU A 234 -25.90 -21.81 23.34
C GLU A 234 -25.39 -21.24 22.02
N LEU A 235 -26.28 -21.07 21.02
CA LEU A 235 -25.92 -20.50 19.73
C LEU A 235 -25.39 -19.07 19.82
N GLU A 236 -25.94 -18.24 20.71
CA GLU A 236 -25.44 -16.87 20.95
C GLU A 236 -23.99 -16.88 21.47
N TYR A 237 -23.69 -17.72 22.47
CA TYR A 237 -22.32 -17.84 22.99
C TYR A 237 -21.36 -18.42 21.95
N ARG A 238 -21.78 -19.46 21.22
CA ARG A 238 -21.00 -20.06 20.14
C ARG A 238 -20.66 -19.04 19.06
N GLN A 239 -21.63 -18.22 18.65
CA GLN A 239 -21.40 -17.16 17.68
C GLN A 239 -20.39 -16.14 18.20
N LYS A 240 -20.56 -15.62 19.43
CA LYS A 240 -19.62 -14.66 20.04
C LYS A 240 -18.20 -15.21 20.14
N LEU A 241 -18.05 -16.45 20.61
CA LEU A 241 -16.74 -17.11 20.74
C LEU A 241 -16.10 -17.35 19.37
N TYR A 242 -16.88 -17.77 18.38
CA TYR A 242 -16.41 -17.93 17.00
C TYR A 242 -15.91 -16.59 16.44
N ASP A 243 -16.67 -15.52 16.67
CA ASP A 243 -16.38 -14.18 16.17
C ASP A 243 -15.04 -13.66 16.70
N GLN A 244 -14.87 -13.75 18.02
CA GLN A 244 -13.64 -13.41 18.74
C GLN A 244 -12.47 -14.28 18.29
N THR A 245 -12.67 -15.60 18.20
CA THR A 245 -11.63 -16.55 17.79
C THR A 245 -11.09 -16.25 16.40
N VAL A 246 -11.98 -15.98 15.44
CA VAL A 246 -11.59 -15.67 14.05
C VAL A 246 -10.92 -14.29 13.98
N SER A 247 -11.33 -13.31 14.77
CA SER A 247 -10.64 -12.01 14.87
C SER A 247 -9.21 -12.22 15.38
N MET A 248 -9.08 -12.88 16.53
CA MET A 248 -7.81 -13.13 17.19
C MET A 248 -6.88 -14.01 16.37
N SER A 249 -7.40 -15.00 15.62
CA SER A 249 -6.59 -15.82 14.71
C SER A 249 -5.89 -14.97 13.66
N ALA A 250 -6.59 -14.01 13.05
CA ALA A 250 -5.99 -13.12 12.06
C ALA A 250 -4.93 -12.18 12.68
N LEU A 251 -5.17 -11.67 13.89
CA LEU A 251 -4.18 -10.87 14.62
C LEU A 251 -2.96 -11.70 15.01
N TYR A 252 -3.18 -12.94 15.44
CA TYR A 252 -2.14 -13.87 15.82
C TYR A 252 -1.27 -14.27 14.62
N ASP A 253 -1.87 -14.60 13.48
CA ASP A 253 -1.13 -14.93 12.26
C ASP A 253 -0.25 -13.75 11.81
N LYS A 254 -0.78 -12.52 11.86
CA LYS A 254 -0.01 -11.30 11.57
C LYS A 254 1.16 -11.10 12.55
N MET A 255 0.94 -11.42 13.82
CA MET A 255 1.99 -11.40 14.83
C MET A 255 3.09 -12.41 14.50
N VAL A 256 2.72 -13.65 14.15
CA VAL A 256 3.67 -14.70 13.77
C VAL A 256 4.46 -14.32 12.52
N ASP A 257 3.79 -13.85 11.46
CA ASP A 257 4.45 -13.37 10.23
C ASP A 257 5.49 -12.29 10.52
N THR A 258 5.20 -11.37 11.46
CA THR A 258 6.13 -10.31 11.87
C THR A 258 7.33 -10.87 12.64
N LEU A 259 7.11 -11.88 13.47
CA LEU A 259 8.18 -12.54 14.22
C LEU A 259 9.07 -13.43 13.34
N GLU A 260 8.64 -13.77 12.12
CA GLU A 260 9.49 -14.48 11.15
C GLU A 260 10.43 -13.52 10.37
N ASP A 261 10.23 -12.20 10.46
CA ASP A 261 11.09 -11.18 9.85
C ASP A 261 12.20 -10.75 10.82
N LYS A 262 13.47 -11.01 10.44
CA LYS A 262 14.64 -10.64 11.24
C LYS A 262 14.71 -9.14 11.54
N GLN A 263 14.52 -8.30 10.52
CA GLN A 263 14.61 -6.85 10.69
C GLN A 263 13.52 -6.36 11.67
N ALA A 264 12.31 -6.92 11.55
CA ALA A 264 11.25 -6.59 12.49
C ALA A 264 11.62 -7.00 13.92
N ASN A 265 12.20 -8.19 14.14
CA ASN A 265 12.67 -8.61 15.47
C ASN A 265 13.72 -7.64 16.03
N ASP A 266 14.73 -7.27 15.24
CA ASP A 266 15.78 -6.34 15.65
C ASP A 266 15.18 -4.97 16.07
N GLU A 267 14.22 -4.45 15.30
CA GLU A 267 13.52 -3.20 15.62
C GLU A 267 12.66 -3.31 16.90
N ILE A 268 11.95 -4.43 17.08
CA ILE A 268 11.10 -4.70 18.26
C ILE A 268 11.94 -4.77 19.53
N ASP A 269 13.07 -5.46 19.47
CA ASP A 269 13.99 -5.63 20.60
C ASP A 269 14.68 -4.30 20.94
N ALA A 270 15.04 -3.49 19.93
CA ALA A 270 15.59 -2.15 20.14
C ALA A 270 14.60 -1.21 20.86
N ASP A 271 13.31 -1.30 20.54
CA ASP A 271 12.25 -0.55 21.25
C ASP A 271 11.95 -1.13 22.64
N LYS A 272 12.46 -2.33 22.93
CA LYS A 272 12.15 -3.11 24.13
C LYS A 272 10.64 -3.22 24.31
N LEU A 273 9.93 -3.61 23.24
CA LEU A 273 8.48 -3.88 23.26
C LEU A 273 8.16 -5.06 24.18
N PHE A 274 9.07 -6.03 24.24
CA PHE A 274 9.02 -7.18 25.11
C PHE A 274 10.14 -7.10 26.17
N GLY A 275 9.95 -7.77 27.30
CA GLY A 275 10.98 -7.91 28.33
C GLY A 275 12.08 -8.92 27.97
N ASN A 276 11.81 -9.78 26.99
CA ASN A 276 12.76 -10.72 26.38
C ASN A 276 12.79 -10.50 24.86
N GLN A 277 13.58 -11.27 24.10
CA GLN A 277 13.53 -11.22 22.64
C GLN A 277 12.12 -11.55 22.12
N ALA A 278 11.66 -10.79 21.12
CA ALA A 278 10.34 -10.93 20.50
C ALA A 278 10.06 -12.35 19.99
N PHE A 279 11.10 -13.02 19.46
CA PHE A 279 10.99 -14.38 18.90
C PHE A 279 10.54 -15.44 19.92
N HIS A 280 10.64 -15.16 21.23
CA HIS A 280 10.10 -16.03 22.28
C HIS A 280 8.59 -16.29 22.12
N PHE A 281 7.86 -15.40 21.45
CA PHE A 281 6.42 -15.55 21.21
C PHE A 281 6.11 -16.41 19.98
N HIS A 282 7.08 -16.69 19.12
CA HIS A 282 6.87 -17.49 17.92
C HIS A 282 6.43 -18.92 18.31
N PRO A 283 5.36 -19.48 17.72
CA PRO A 283 4.79 -20.76 18.16
C PRO A 283 5.74 -21.95 18.06
N ARG A 284 6.80 -21.89 17.24
CA ARG A 284 7.83 -22.96 17.17
C ARG A 284 8.98 -22.77 18.17
N SER A 285 9.05 -21.64 18.87
CA SER A 285 10.01 -21.45 19.95
C SER A 285 9.69 -22.37 21.13
N LYS A 286 10.70 -22.81 21.89
CA LYS A 286 10.51 -23.60 23.12
C LYS A 286 9.62 -22.91 24.15
N ARG A 287 9.65 -21.58 24.24
CA ARG A 287 8.77 -20.75 25.08
C ARG A 287 7.61 -20.11 24.30
N GLY A 288 7.40 -20.58 23.07
CA GLY A 288 6.45 -20.06 22.11
C GLY A 288 4.99 -20.15 22.53
N THR A 289 4.15 -19.45 21.77
CA THR A 289 2.70 -19.40 21.97
C THR A 289 1.94 -20.53 21.24
N ALA A 290 2.57 -21.70 21.09
CA ALA A 290 1.99 -22.88 20.42
C ALA A 290 0.61 -23.25 20.97
N SER A 291 0.46 -23.17 22.29
CA SER A 291 -0.82 -23.40 22.96
C SER A 291 -1.90 -22.48 22.40
N TYR A 292 -1.65 -21.18 22.36
CA TYR A 292 -2.63 -20.20 21.92
C TYR A 292 -3.05 -20.40 20.45
N LYS A 293 -2.08 -20.65 19.55
CA LYS A 293 -2.34 -21.04 18.16
C LYS A 293 -3.29 -22.24 18.08
N CYS A 294 -3.00 -23.28 18.83
CA CYS A 294 -3.78 -24.52 18.81
C CYS A 294 -5.17 -24.32 19.39
N GLY A 295 -5.29 -23.55 20.48
CA GLY A 295 -6.56 -23.18 21.09
C GLY A 295 -7.47 -22.39 20.16
N LEU A 296 -6.91 -21.40 19.43
CA LEU A 296 -7.67 -20.61 18.46
C LEU A 296 -8.19 -21.48 17.32
N LYS A 297 -7.31 -22.31 16.76
CA LYS A 297 -7.64 -23.21 15.65
C LYS A 297 -8.68 -24.26 16.04
N ALA A 298 -8.52 -24.90 17.19
CA ALA A 298 -9.46 -25.92 17.68
C ALA A 298 -10.82 -25.34 18.07
N MET A 299 -10.87 -24.15 18.71
CA MET A 299 -12.13 -23.46 18.98
C MET A 299 -12.86 -23.12 17.67
N LYS A 300 -12.15 -22.58 16.67
CA LYS A 300 -12.73 -22.25 15.37
C LYS A 300 -13.33 -23.48 14.69
N ILE A 301 -12.55 -24.53 14.51
CA ILE A 301 -12.98 -25.77 13.85
C ILE A 301 -14.09 -26.45 14.64
N GLY A 302 -13.93 -26.52 15.96
CA GLY A 302 -14.92 -27.14 16.84
C GLY A 302 -16.29 -26.49 16.68
N LEU A 303 -16.33 -25.15 16.72
CA LEU A 303 -17.55 -24.40 16.50
C LEU A 303 -18.10 -24.57 15.07
N GLU A 304 -17.26 -24.63 14.03
CA GLU A 304 -17.67 -24.88 12.62
C GLU A 304 -18.27 -26.27 12.40
N ASN A 305 -17.72 -27.28 13.08
CA ASN A 305 -18.08 -28.69 12.88
C ASN A 305 -19.10 -29.21 13.90
N GLY A 306 -19.62 -28.34 14.77
CA GLY A 306 -20.70 -28.66 15.71
C GLY A 306 -20.24 -29.30 17.02
N TRP A 307 -18.95 -29.32 17.32
CA TRP A 307 -18.41 -29.79 18.59
C TRP A 307 -18.93 -28.97 19.77
N ASP A 308 -19.11 -29.59 20.92
CA ASP A 308 -19.36 -28.87 22.17
C ASP A 308 -18.12 -28.05 22.56
N ILE A 309 -18.33 -26.88 23.17
CA ILE A 309 -17.23 -26.02 23.64
C ILE A 309 -16.33 -26.76 24.66
N GLU A 310 -16.88 -27.69 25.44
CA GLU A 310 -16.08 -28.49 26.38
C GLU A 310 -15.22 -29.55 25.67
N ASP A 311 -15.63 -30.02 24.49
CA ASP A 311 -14.82 -30.93 23.68
C ASP A 311 -13.68 -30.21 22.97
N THR A 312 -13.86 -28.93 22.60
CA THR A 312 -12.81 -28.17 21.92
C THR A 312 -11.56 -28.00 22.77
N ALA A 313 -11.67 -28.10 24.10
CA ALA A 313 -10.53 -28.08 25.01
C ALA A 313 -9.62 -29.29 24.81
N ARG A 314 -10.22 -30.48 24.69
CA ARG A 314 -9.50 -31.73 24.42
C ARG A 314 -8.92 -31.75 23.02
N LEU A 315 -9.66 -31.24 22.03
CA LEU A 315 -9.16 -31.07 20.67
C LEU A 315 -7.98 -30.08 20.60
N ALA A 316 -8.04 -28.97 21.35
CA ALA A 316 -6.95 -28.01 21.45
C ALA A 316 -5.70 -28.63 22.08
N ALA A 317 -5.87 -29.41 23.14
CA ALA A 317 -4.76 -30.12 23.80
C ALA A 317 -4.15 -31.19 22.87
N PHE A 318 -4.98 -31.93 22.13
CA PHE A 318 -4.51 -32.87 21.13
C PHE A 318 -3.74 -32.17 20.01
N TYR A 319 -4.28 -31.08 19.45
CA TYR A 319 -3.59 -30.35 18.40
C TYR A 319 -2.27 -29.73 18.90
N GLN A 320 -2.22 -29.27 20.16
CA GLN A 320 -0.97 -28.82 20.77
C GLN A 320 0.08 -29.94 20.83
N LEU A 321 -0.31 -31.18 21.11
CA LEU A 321 0.58 -32.34 21.04
C LEU A 321 1.10 -32.55 19.62
N VAL A 322 0.21 -32.62 18.63
CA VAL A 322 0.58 -32.81 17.22
C VAL A 322 1.57 -31.72 16.78
N TYR A 323 1.24 -30.47 17.06
CA TYR A 323 2.03 -29.30 16.67
C TYR A 323 3.42 -29.27 17.33
N LYS A 324 3.50 -29.60 18.62
CA LYS A 324 4.79 -29.61 19.36
C LYS A 324 5.69 -30.74 18.88
N GLU A 325 5.15 -31.94 18.68
CA GLU A 325 5.95 -33.06 18.17
C GLU A 325 6.40 -32.79 16.74
N GLU A 326 5.53 -32.27 15.87
CA GLU A 326 5.93 -31.81 14.54
C GLU A 326 7.04 -30.74 14.61
N SER A 327 6.90 -29.75 15.48
CA SER A 327 7.89 -28.68 15.62
C SER A 327 9.27 -29.22 16.01
N LYS A 328 9.35 -30.18 16.94
CA LYS A 328 10.62 -30.83 17.32
C LYS A 328 11.28 -31.58 16.15
N LEU A 329 10.45 -32.10 15.24
CA LEU A 329 10.95 -32.85 14.08
C LEU A 329 11.48 -31.93 12.99
N ILE A 330 10.97 -30.70 12.86
CA ILE A 330 11.30 -29.79 11.74
C ILE A 330 12.15 -28.58 12.13
N CYS A 331 12.37 -28.32 13.42
CA CYS A 331 13.23 -27.21 13.87
C CYS A 331 13.85 -27.48 15.24
N ASN A 332 14.87 -26.69 15.59
CA ASN A 332 15.57 -26.81 16.88
C ASN A 332 14.86 -26.13 18.08
N GLY A 333 13.77 -25.40 17.80
CA GLY A 333 12.97 -24.69 18.81
C GLY A 333 13.76 -23.64 19.59
N ALA A 334 14.72 -22.96 18.96
CA ALA A 334 15.49 -21.92 19.62
C ALA A 334 14.61 -20.82 20.26
N LEU A 335 15.13 -20.21 21.32
CA LEU A 335 14.48 -19.07 21.96
C LEU A 335 14.74 -17.79 21.17
N GLU A 336 15.93 -17.67 20.60
CA GLU A 336 16.39 -16.48 19.88
C GLU A 336 16.30 -16.68 18.36
N TYR A 337 16.01 -15.61 17.62
CA TYR A 337 15.85 -15.66 16.16
C TYR A 337 17.13 -16.15 15.47
N ASP A 338 18.28 -15.58 15.84
CA ASP A 338 19.59 -15.92 15.22
C ASP A 338 20.01 -17.37 15.44
N ASN A 339 19.46 -18.02 16.45
CA ASN A 339 19.71 -19.42 16.77
C ASN A 339 18.62 -20.35 16.21
N PHE A 340 17.55 -19.81 15.62
CA PHE A 340 16.43 -20.60 15.11
C PHE A 340 16.77 -21.21 13.75
N GLU A 341 16.68 -22.54 13.68
CA GLU A 341 17.01 -23.29 12.48
C GLU A 341 15.88 -24.27 12.15
N MET A 342 15.38 -24.18 10.92
CA MET A 342 14.54 -25.20 10.31
C MET A 342 15.43 -26.30 9.73
N TYR A 343 15.11 -27.55 10.01
CA TYR A 343 15.82 -28.67 9.44
C TYR A 343 15.40 -28.89 7.99
N ASP A 344 16.38 -29.23 7.13
CA ASP A 344 16.11 -29.56 5.72
C ASP A 344 15.12 -30.71 5.55
N LYS A 345 15.10 -31.65 6.51
CA LYS A 345 14.18 -32.79 6.57
C LYS A 345 13.73 -33.05 7.99
N PRO A 346 12.50 -33.53 8.20
CA PRO A 346 12.03 -33.94 9.51
C PRO A 346 12.93 -35.04 10.13
N LYS A 347 13.24 -34.93 11.42
CA LYS A 347 14.16 -35.83 12.14
C LYS A 347 13.41 -36.89 12.96
N TYR A 348 12.96 -37.96 12.32
CA TYR A 348 12.32 -39.10 13.02
C TYR A 348 13.34 -40.03 13.70
N THR A 349 12.94 -40.67 14.80
CA THR A 349 13.79 -41.65 15.52
C THR A 349 13.74 -43.06 14.91
N SER A 350 12.69 -43.39 14.16
CA SER A 350 12.55 -44.62 13.37
C SER A 350 11.45 -44.48 12.30
N PRO A 351 11.37 -45.37 11.29
CA PRO A 351 10.26 -45.39 10.33
C PRO A 351 8.88 -45.60 10.99
N GLU A 352 8.82 -46.31 12.12
CA GLU A 352 7.58 -46.49 12.90
C GLU A 352 7.16 -45.19 13.59
N HIS A 353 8.14 -44.36 14.02
CA HIS A 353 7.85 -43.03 14.55
C HIS A 353 7.29 -42.12 13.46
N GLU A 354 7.82 -42.17 12.23
CA GLU A 354 7.26 -41.44 11.08
C GLU A 354 5.80 -41.84 10.81
N ARG A 355 5.52 -43.15 10.66
CA ARG A 355 4.14 -43.65 10.48
C ARG A 355 3.21 -43.32 11.64
N TYR A 356 3.73 -43.23 12.87
CA TYR A 356 2.96 -42.78 14.02
C TYR A 356 2.60 -41.31 13.89
N MET A 357 3.57 -40.45 13.54
CA MET A 357 3.33 -39.02 13.33
C MET A 357 2.37 -38.74 12.18
N ASP A 358 2.43 -39.50 11.09
CA ASP A 358 1.48 -39.38 9.98
C ASP A 358 0.05 -39.70 10.43
N ARG A 359 -0.14 -40.77 11.22
CA ARG A 359 -1.46 -41.10 11.81
C ARG A 359 -1.93 -40.03 12.79
N LEU A 360 -1.01 -39.46 13.57
CA LEU A 360 -1.32 -38.39 14.52
C LEU A 360 -1.80 -37.12 13.81
N LYS A 361 -1.13 -36.73 12.71
CA LYS A 361 -1.55 -35.61 11.85
C LYS A 361 -2.86 -35.90 11.14
N SER A 362 -2.99 -37.09 10.55
CA SER A 362 -4.22 -37.53 9.87
C SER A 362 -5.42 -37.48 10.81
N ALA A 363 -5.26 -37.86 12.09
CA ALA A 363 -6.33 -37.77 13.07
C ALA A 363 -6.77 -36.33 13.34
N TRP A 364 -5.86 -35.35 13.30
CA TRP A 364 -6.21 -33.94 13.37
C TRP A 364 -6.89 -33.45 12.09
N GLU A 365 -6.39 -33.81 10.92
CA GLU A 365 -7.00 -33.49 9.62
C GLU A 365 -8.45 -33.98 9.55
N ILE A 366 -8.72 -35.21 10.02
CA ILE A 366 -10.09 -35.74 10.13
C ILE A 366 -10.96 -34.85 11.03
N VAL A 367 -10.44 -34.32 12.15
CA VAL A 367 -11.19 -33.38 13.01
C VAL A 367 -11.50 -32.08 12.27
N GLU A 368 -10.58 -31.58 11.43
CA GLU A 368 -10.81 -30.37 10.63
C GLU A 368 -11.93 -30.55 9.60
N GLU A 369 -11.99 -31.72 8.98
CA GLU A 369 -12.90 -32.02 7.87
C GLU A 369 -14.26 -32.58 8.31
N THR A 370 -14.32 -33.27 9.45
CA THR A 370 -15.52 -34.00 9.87
C THR A 370 -16.48 -33.09 10.61
N LYS A 371 -17.63 -32.80 9.98
CA LYS A 371 -18.81 -32.29 10.66
C LYS A 371 -19.49 -33.43 11.42
N LEU A 372 -19.76 -33.22 12.71
CA LEU A 372 -20.42 -34.25 13.52
C LEU A 372 -21.87 -34.44 13.07
N GLU A 373 -22.26 -35.67 12.76
CA GLU A 373 -23.65 -36.04 12.43
C GLU A 373 -24.35 -36.73 13.60
N GLY A 374 -23.58 -37.29 14.54
CA GLY A 374 -24.12 -37.92 15.73
C GLY A 374 -23.13 -38.17 16.87
N PRO A 375 -23.63 -38.68 18.02
CA PRO A 375 -22.78 -39.10 19.14
C PRO A 375 -21.74 -40.17 18.77
N ALA A 376 -22.05 -41.03 17.78
CA ALA A 376 -21.15 -42.09 17.32
C ALA A 376 -19.87 -41.50 16.70
N ASP A 377 -20.00 -40.46 15.87
CA ASP A 377 -18.86 -39.79 15.23
C ASP A 377 -17.95 -39.16 16.28
N ARG A 378 -18.55 -38.39 17.20
CA ARG A 378 -17.83 -37.77 18.33
C ARG A 378 -17.03 -38.81 19.10
N ASN A 379 -17.71 -39.86 19.56
CA ASN A 379 -17.10 -40.86 20.43
C ASN A 379 -16.05 -41.70 19.68
N GLY A 380 -16.28 -41.99 18.40
CA GLY A 380 -15.32 -42.68 17.53
C GLY A 380 -14.03 -41.88 17.35
N LEU A 381 -14.15 -40.59 17.04
CA LEU A 381 -13.01 -39.68 16.86
C LEU A 381 -12.23 -39.49 18.17
N LEU A 382 -12.90 -39.18 19.28
CA LEU A 382 -12.24 -38.98 20.57
C LEU A 382 -11.51 -40.25 21.04
N ARG A 383 -12.12 -41.43 20.85
CA ARG A 383 -11.49 -42.72 21.17
C ARG A 383 -10.28 -43.01 20.29
N ASN A 384 -10.35 -42.69 19.00
CA ASN A 384 -9.21 -42.83 18.10
C ASN A 384 -8.04 -41.95 18.55
N ILE A 385 -8.31 -40.69 18.88
CA ILE A 385 -7.33 -39.75 19.41
C ILE A 385 -6.70 -40.29 20.70
N ASP A 386 -7.51 -40.78 21.66
CA ASP A 386 -7.01 -41.36 22.90
C ASP A 386 -6.08 -42.54 22.69
N ASN A 387 -6.48 -43.45 21.80
CA ASN A 387 -5.71 -44.64 21.49
C ASN A 387 -4.37 -44.27 20.86
N LEU A 388 -4.33 -43.26 19.98
CA LEU A 388 -3.09 -42.75 19.41
C LEU A 388 -2.18 -42.13 20.48
N VAL A 389 -2.72 -41.29 21.37
CA VAL A 389 -1.93 -40.70 22.45
C VAL A 389 -1.40 -41.79 23.39
N LYS A 390 -2.21 -42.79 23.74
CA LYS A 390 -1.79 -43.94 24.56
C LYS A 390 -0.69 -44.74 23.87
N GLU A 391 -0.84 -45.05 22.59
CA GLU A 391 0.17 -45.74 21.78
C GLU A 391 1.50 -44.95 21.80
N GLY A 392 1.46 -43.63 21.59
CA GLY A 392 2.64 -42.78 21.62
C GLY A 392 3.35 -42.77 22.97
N LEU A 393 2.61 -42.79 24.08
CA LEU A 393 3.17 -42.87 25.44
C LEU A 393 3.75 -44.26 25.77
N GLU A 394 3.14 -45.33 25.28
CA GLU A 394 3.62 -46.71 25.43
C GLU A 394 4.90 -46.95 24.64
N LYS A 395 4.98 -46.41 23.42
CA LYS A 395 6.15 -46.52 22.53
C LYS A 395 7.26 -45.51 22.82
N GLY A 396 7.02 -44.55 23.71
CA GLY A 396 7.99 -43.50 24.06
C GLY A 396 8.17 -42.42 22.99
N TYR A 397 7.26 -42.34 22.01
CA TYR A 397 7.24 -41.26 21.01
C TYR A 397 6.69 -39.95 21.59
N LEU A 398 5.83 -40.05 22.60
CA LEU A 398 5.37 -38.89 23.39
C LEU A 398 6.08 -38.86 24.74
N ASP A 399 6.63 -37.71 25.08
CA ASP A 399 7.28 -37.48 26.37
C ASP A 399 6.24 -37.34 27.49
N LYS A 400 6.20 -38.31 28.41
CA LYS A 400 5.29 -38.33 29.57
C LYS A 400 5.47 -37.13 30.50
N THR A 401 6.63 -36.49 30.48
CA THR A 401 6.94 -35.29 31.31
C THR A 401 6.56 -33.98 30.61
N SER A 402 6.21 -34.04 29.32
CA SER A 402 5.78 -32.87 28.56
C SER A 402 4.52 -32.26 29.17
N GLY A 403 4.54 -30.93 29.32
CA GLY A 403 3.36 -30.19 29.75
C GLY A 403 2.15 -30.36 28.84
N ALA A 404 2.35 -30.57 27.53
CA ALA A 404 1.26 -30.80 26.59
C ALA A 404 0.60 -32.18 26.77
N VAL A 405 1.40 -33.23 27.07
CA VAL A 405 0.85 -34.56 27.42
C VAL A 405 0.08 -34.50 28.73
N SER A 406 0.67 -33.85 29.75
CA SER A 406 0.04 -33.71 31.07
C SER A 406 -1.29 -32.95 30.97
N TYR A 407 -1.32 -31.87 30.19
CA TYR A 407 -2.53 -31.09 29.97
C TYR A 407 -3.58 -31.87 29.15
N TYR A 408 -3.19 -32.61 28.11
CA TYR A 408 -4.10 -33.50 27.40
C TYR A 408 -4.77 -34.50 28.34
N GLN A 409 -3.99 -35.21 29.16
CA GLN A 409 -4.52 -36.16 30.15
C GLN A 409 -5.47 -35.48 31.15
N GLN A 410 -5.22 -34.21 31.50
CA GLN A 410 -6.12 -33.42 32.33
C GLN A 410 -7.46 -33.17 31.62
N THR A 411 -7.45 -32.78 30.34
CA THR A 411 -8.69 -32.59 29.56
C THR A 411 -9.49 -33.88 29.37
N VAL A 412 -8.83 -35.05 29.32
CA VAL A 412 -9.52 -36.36 29.30
C VAL A 412 -10.28 -36.59 30.62
N LYS A 413 -9.68 -36.24 31.77
CA LYS A 413 -10.34 -36.36 33.08
C LYS A 413 -11.51 -35.39 33.23
N GLN A 414 -11.33 -34.15 32.78
CA GLN A 414 -12.38 -33.14 32.76
C GLN A 414 -13.62 -33.58 31.98
N ALA A 415 -13.40 -34.27 30.86
CA ALA A 415 -14.47 -34.72 30.00
C ALA A 415 -15.40 -35.75 30.68
N VAL A 416 -15.01 -36.39 31.79
CA VAL A 416 -15.85 -37.39 32.48
C VAL A 416 -17.20 -36.84 32.92
N VAL A 417 -17.26 -35.59 33.41
CA VAL A 417 -18.56 -34.94 33.76
C VAL A 417 -19.43 -34.81 32.53
N ARG A 418 -18.84 -34.32 31.43
CA ARG A 418 -19.53 -34.10 30.17
C ARG A 418 -20.00 -35.40 29.53
N ASP A 419 -19.13 -36.40 29.47
CA ASP A 419 -19.42 -37.71 28.90
C ASP A 419 -20.55 -38.40 29.67
N ASN A 420 -20.61 -38.27 30.99
CA ASN A 420 -21.75 -38.77 31.77
C ASN A 420 -23.06 -38.02 31.47
N LEU A 421 -23.01 -36.70 31.24
CA LEU A 421 -24.19 -35.93 30.80
C LEU A 421 -24.65 -36.35 29.39
N VAL A 422 -23.72 -36.64 28.47
CA VAL A 422 -24.05 -37.22 27.15
C VAL A 422 -24.71 -38.59 27.31
N LEU A 423 -24.07 -39.49 28.06
CA LEU A 423 -24.51 -40.88 28.21
C LEU A 423 -25.87 -41.01 28.90
N SER A 424 -26.19 -40.09 29.80
CA SER A 424 -27.51 -40.01 30.46
C SER A 424 -28.58 -39.33 29.60
N GLY A 425 -28.22 -38.73 28.46
CA GLY A 425 -29.10 -37.92 27.63
C GLY A 425 -29.43 -36.55 28.23
N ALA A 426 -28.79 -36.16 29.34
CA ALA A 426 -28.98 -34.88 29.99
C ALA A 426 -28.41 -33.71 29.17
N ALA A 427 -27.38 -33.96 28.35
CA ALA A 427 -26.82 -32.98 27.43
C ALA A 427 -26.66 -33.60 26.03
N PRO A 428 -26.87 -32.85 24.94
CA PRO A 428 -26.68 -33.37 23.59
C PRO A 428 -25.23 -33.76 23.36
N ALA A 429 -24.90 -34.71 22.48
CA ALA A 429 -23.49 -35.08 22.24
C ALA A 429 -22.74 -34.03 21.40
N PHE A 430 -23.46 -33.24 20.61
CA PHE A 430 -22.94 -32.21 19.73
C PHE A 430 -24.03 -31.14 19.53
N CYS A 431 -23.68 -30.01 18.91
CA CYS A 431 -24.65 -28.96 18.62
C CYS A 431 -25.41 -29.27 17.33
N GLU A 432 -26.63 -29.82 17.44
CA GLU A 432 -27.47 -30.18 16.28
C GLU A 432 -27.84 -28.96 15.40
N LYS A 433 -28.13 -27.81 16.03
CA LYS A 433 -28.42 -26.54 15.35
C LYS A 433 -27.16 -25.70 15.19
N ASN A 434 -26.11 -26.25 14.59
CA ASN A 434 -24.87 -25.52 14.34
C ASN A 434 -25.00 -24.53 13.16
N ASN A 435 -25.80 -23.49 13.37
CA ASN A 435 -26.04 -22.39 12.43
C ASN A 435 -25.15 -21.20 12.75
N ILE A 436 -23.93 -21.44 13.23
CA ILE A 436 -22.97 -20.34 13.35
C ILE A 436 -22.74 -19.76 11.94
N LYS A 437 -22.81 -18.45 11.85
CA LYS A 437 -22.49 -17.75 10.61
C LYS A 437 -20.99 -17.79 10.42
N THR A 438 -20.53 -18.37 9.32
CA THR A 438 -19.11 -18.46 8.95
C THR A 438 -18.79 -17.58 7.73
N GLY A 439 -17.51 -17.41 7.39
CA GLY A 439 -17.06 -16.69 6.19
C GLY A 439 -16.79 -15.19 6.37
N GLU A 440 -16.33 -14.53 5.30
CA GLU A 440 -15.86 -13.13 5.31
C GLU A 440 -16.99 -12.11 5.54
N GLY A 441 -18.19 -12.36 4.99
CA GLY A 441 -19.35 -11.47 5.14
C GLY A 441 -19.80 -11.26 6.59
N ARG A 442 -19.50 -12.21 7.47
CA ARG A 442 -19.84 -12.19 8.90
C ARG A 442 -19.22 -11.00 9.65
N ARG A 443 -17.95 -10.67 9.40
CA ARG A 443 -17.28 -9.56 10.10
C ARG A 443 -17.96 -8.24 9.80
N MET A 444 -18.36 -8.05 8.54
CA MET A 444 -19.15 -6.89 8.11
C MET A 444 -20.52 -6.89 8.78
N GLU A 445 -21.20 -8.03 8.91
CA GLU A 445 -22.50 -8.11 9.60
C GLU A 445 -22.45 -7.62 11.05
N ILE A 446 -21.39 -7.92 11.80
CA ILE A 446 -21.21 -7.46 13.19
C ILE A 446 -21.01 -5.95 13.22
N VAL A 447 -20.12 -5.44 12.37
CA VAL A 447 -19.89 -4.00 12.22
C VAL A 447 -21.22 -3.31 11.87
N PHE A 448 -22.00 -3.87 10.95
CA PHE A 448 -23.33 -3.38 10.61
C PHE A 448 -24.32 -3.44 11.77
N ALA A 449 -24.36 -4.53 12.53
CA ALA A 449 -25.24 -4.66 13.69
C ALA A 449 -24.94 -3.58 14.74
N ASN A 450 -23.65 -3.36 15.03
CA ASN A 450 -23.20 -2.32 15.96
C ASN A 450 -23.52 -0.92 15.42
N MET A 451 -23.29 -0.69 14.12
CA MET A 451 -23.63 0.56 13.46
C MET A 451 -25.14 0.81 13.39
N ASN A 452 -25.96 -0.23 13.33
CA ASN A 452 -27.42 -0.13 13.26
C ASN A 452 -28.10 -0.19 14.63
N ALA A 453 -27.34 -0.13 15.74
CA ALA A 453 -27.91 -0.13 17.08
C ALA A 453 -29.02 0.93 17.22
N ALA A 454 -30.14 0.53 17.85
CA ALA A 454 -31.40 1.25 17.82
C ALA A 454 -31.27 2.72 18.27
N ARG A 455 -31.83 3.65 17.47
CA ARG A 455 -31.71 5.10 17.70
C ARG A 455 -33.01 5.72 18.23
N LYS A 456 -32.86 6.74 19.08
CA LYS A 456 -33.91 7.75 19.34
C LYS A 456 -33.57 9.01 18.52
N GLY A 457 -34.15 9.16 17.33
CA GLY A 457 -33.96 10.35 16.45
C GLY A 457 -33.64 10.03 14.98
N SER A 458 -33.30 11.07 14.20
CA SER A 458 -32.83 10.96 12.81
C SER A 458 -31.37 10.51 12.72
N GLU A 459 -30.97 9.95 11.58
CA GLU A 459 -29.57 9.60 11.28
C GLU A 459 -28.72 10.87 11.21
N SER A 460 -27.54 10.90 11.85
CA SER A 460 -26.56 11.95 11.54
C SER A 460 -26.00 11.71 10.13
N ILE A 461 -25.54 12.78 9.48
CA ILE A 461 -24.94 12.69 8.15
C ILE A 461 -23.69 11.80 8.18
N GLU A 462 -22.92 11.90 9.26
CA GLU A 462 -21.72 11.11 9.54
C GLU A 462 -22.05 9.62 9.61
N HIS A 463 -23.09 9.28 10.39
CA HIS A 463 -23.56 7.91 10.54
C HIS A 463 -24.04 7.35 9.20
N LYS A 464 -24.83 8.13 8.45
CA LYS A 464 -25.31 7.76 7.11
C LYS A 464 -24.15 7.52 6.14
N ASN A 465 -23.17 8.42 6.10
CA ASN A 465 -22.01 8.29 5.21
C ASN A 465 -21.21 7.02 5.50
N MET A 466 -21.00 6.73 6.79
CA MET A 466 -20.28 5.53 7.21
C MET A 466 -21.07 4.26 6.87
N ARG A 467 -22.38 4.22 7.13
CA ARG A 467 -23.24 3.09 6.75
C ARG A 467 -23.22 2.85 5.24
N VAL A 468 -23.33 3.90 4.43
CA VAL A 468 -23.26 3.80 2.96
C VAL A 468 -21.89 3.28 2.51
N ALA A 469 -20.79 3.76 3.10
CA ALA A 469 -19.45 3.25 2.77
C ALA A 469 -19.30 1.75 3.08
N LEU A 470 -19.85 1.29 4.23
CA LEU A 470 -19.87 -0.13 4.57
C LEU A 470 -20.76 -0.93 3.61
N GLU A 471 -21.91 -0.40 3.19
CA GLU A 471 -22.82 -1.05 2.22
C GLU A 471 -22.14 -1.22 0.86
N GLU A 472 -21.39 -0.20 0.42
CA GLU A 472 -20.60 -0.28 -0.80
C GLU A 472 -19.46 -1.29 -0.70
N LEU A 473 -18.76 -1.36 0.44
CA LEU A 473 -17.72 -2.36 0.68
C LEU A 473 -18.29 -3.77 0.67
N GLN A 474 -19.43 -3.99 1.35
CA GLN A 474 -20.11 -5.28 1.38
C GLN A 474 -20.60 -5.70 -0.01
N THR A 475 -21.20 -4.76 -0.75
CA THR A 475 -21.64 -4.99 -2.13
C THR A 475 -20.46 -5.35 -3.02
N PHE A 476 -19.34 -4.62 -2.89
CA PHE A 476 -18.11 -4.92 -3.62
C PHE A 476 -17.62 -6.35 -3.34
N LEU A 477 -17.50 -6.75 -2.07
CA LEU A 477 -17.04 -8.10 -1.69
C LEU A 477 -17.97 -9.20 -2.20
N LYS A 478 -19.28 -8.94 -2.25
CA LYS A 478 -20.27 -9.89 -2.78
C LYS A 478 -20.20 -10.02 -4.30
N GLU A 479 -20.01 -8.92 -5.01
CA GLU A 479 -19.94 -8.89 -6.47
C GLU A 479 -18.56 -9.26 -7.01
N ASN A 480 -17.52 -9.13 -6.19
CA ASN A 480 -16.11 -9.34 -6.55
C ASN A 480 -15.47 -10.22 -5.46
N PRO A 481 -15.64 -11.56 -5.51
CA PRO A 481 -15.01 -12.44 -4.56
C PRO A 481 -13.48 -12.34 -4.63
N LYS A 482 -12.82 -12.52 -3.49
CA LYS A 482 -11.36 -12.44 -3.35
C LYS A 482 -10.67 -13.34 -4.37
N MET A 483 -9.77 -12.75 -5.15
CA MET A 483 -9.03 -13.47 -6.20
C MET A 483 -7.88 -14.29 -5.61
N ASP A 484 -7.75 -15.55 -6.04
CA ASP A 484 -6.58 -16.36 -5.72
C ASP A 484 -5.40 -15.91 -6.62
N PRO A 485 -4.32 -15.36 -6.04
CA PRO A 485 -3.17 -14.88 -6.80
C PRO A 485 -2.46 -15.97 -7.62
N LYS A 486 -2.73 -17.26 -7.37
CA LYS A 486 -2.24 -18.37 -8.21
C LYS A 486 -3.02 -18.55 -9.51
N THR A 487 -4.22 -17.98 -9.60
CA THR A 487 -5.17 -18.25 -10.69
C THR A 487 -5.47 -17.05 -11.59
N VAL A 488 -5.13 -15.83 -11.15
CA VAL A 488 -5.40 -14.58 -11.88
C VAL A 488 -4.12 -13.93 -12.37
N SER A 489 -4.21 -13.07 -13.40
CA SER A 489 -3.06 -12.30 -13.85
C SER A 489 -2.65 -11.26 -12.78
N LYS A 490 -1.39 -10.82 -12.85
CA LYS A 490 -0.87 -9.76 -11.95
C LYS A 490 -1.64 -8.44 -12.11
N GLU A 491 -2.07 -8.12 -13.33
CA GLU A 491 -2.88 -6.94 -13.66
C GLU A 491 -4.29 -7.05 -13.09
N GLU A 492 -4.93 -8.22 -13.21
CA GLU A 492 -6.26 -8.46 -12.63
C GLU A 492 -6.23 -8.38 -11.11
N LEU A 493 -5.19 -8.96 -10.50
CA LEU A 493 -4.97 -8.89 -9.06
C LEU A 493 -4.74 -7.44 -8.58
N LEU A 494 -3.98 -6.66 -9.34
CA LEU A 494 -3.74 -5.25 -9.07
C LEU A 494 -5.04 -4.44 -9.20
N GLU A 495 -5.82 -4.66 -10.25
CA GLU A 495 -7.10 -3.96 -10.47
C GLU A 495 -8.10 -4.26 -9.34
N TYR A 496 -8.25 -5.54 -8.96
CA TYR A 496 -9.09 -5.95 -7.85
C TYR A 496 -8.68 -5.26 -6.55
N ASN A 497 -7.41 -5.40 -6.16
CA ASN A 497 -6.91 -4.82 -4.91
C ASN A 497 -6.98 -3.30 -4.91
N THR A 498 -6.87 -2.65 -6.08
CA THR A 498 -7.08 -1.20 -6.23
C THR A 498 -8.49 -0.82 -5.79
N LYS A 499 -9.51 -1.40 -6.44
CA LYS A 499 -10.92 -1.12 -6.13
C LYS A 499 -11.28 -1.51 -4.70
N TYR A 500 -10.75 -2.64 -4.22
CA TYR A 500 -10.97 -3.10 -2.86
C TYR A 500 -10.44 -2.08 -1.85
N MET A 501 -9.19 -1.63 -2.02
CA MET A 501 -8.59 -0.62 -1.15
C MET A 501 -9.26 0.75 -1.25
N GLU A 502 -9.86 1.14 -2.39
CA GLU A 502 -10.69 2.36 -2.47
C GLU A 502 -11.91 2.26 -1.53
N LYS A 503 -12.60 1.11 -1.54
CA LYS A 503 -13.76 0.87 -0.65
C LYS A 503 -13.34 0.85 0.81
N LEU A 504 -12.23 0.18 1.11
CA LEU A 504 -11.61 0.19 2.43
C LEU A 504 -11.28 1.63 2.88
N ALA A 505 -10.58 2.42 2.06
CA ALA A 505 -10.22 3.80 2.39
C ALA A 505 -11.46 4.69 2.66
N ALA A 506 -12.56 4.51 1.90
CA ALA A 506 -13.81 5.22 2.14
C ALA A 506 -14.42 4.89 3.51
N VAL A 507 -14.44 3.60 3.90
CA VAL A 507 -14.91 3.18 5.23
C VAL A 507 -14.00 3.75 6.32
N LYS A 508 -12.68 3.64 6.19
CA LYS A 508 -11.73 4.21 7.17
C LYS A 508 -11.98 5.70 7.41
N LYS A 509 -12.03 6.48 6.31
CA LYS A 509 -12.24 7.93 6.35
C LYS A 509 -13.57 8.31 7.02
N THR A 510 -14.65 7.61 6.70
CA THR A 510 -15.99 7.89 7.26
C THR A 510 -16.10 7.45 8.72
N ALA A 511 -15.46 6.33 9.09
CA ALA A 511 -15.34 5.88 10.48
C ALA A 511 -14.54 6.88 11.32
N GLU A 512 -13.37 7.32 10.88
CA GLU A 512 -12.57 8.36 11.54
C GLU A 512 -13.36 9.65 11.75
N LYS A 513 -14.04 10.13 10.70
CA LYS A 513 -14.91 11.31 10.81
C LYS A 513 -16.04 11.11 11.83
N TYR A 514 -16.63 9.93 11.90
CA TYR A 514 -17.66 9.61 12.89
C TYR A 514 -17.07 9.63 14.32
N LYS A 515 -15.90 9.03 14.54
CA LYS A 515 -15.19 9.03 15.83
C LYS A 515 -14.87 10.45 16.30
N ASP A 516 -14.39 11.30 15.41
CA ASP A 516 -14.03 12.69 15.70
C ASP A 516 -15.23 13.54 16.13
N ILE A 517 -16.38 13.31 15.51
CA ILE A 517 -17.62 14.06 15.79
C ILE A 517 -18.36 13.51 17.03
N HIS A 518 -18.19 12.22 17.32
CA HIS A 518 -18.86 11.53 18.42
C HIS A 518 -17.89 10.85 19.41
N PRO A 519 -16.90 11.56 19.98
CA PRO A 519 -15.87 10.94 20.81
C PRO A 519 -16.38 10.43 22.18
N HIS A 520 -17.54 10.92 22.64
CA HIS A 520 -18.13 10.62 23.96
C HIS A 520 -19.67 10.51 23.90
N PRO A 521 -20.22 9.44 23.28
CA PRO A 521 -21.66 9.26 23.18
C PRO A 521 -22.29 9.02 24.56
N LYS A 522 -23.36 9.78 24.88
CA LYS A 522 -24.07 9.71 26.17
C LYS A 522 -25.02 8.51 26.31
N THR A 523 -25.34 7.83 25.21
CA THR A 523 -26.33 6.74 25.19
C THR A 523 -25.63 5.42 24.88
N GLU A 524 -26.15 4.30 25.41
CA GLU A 524 -25.62 2.96 25.10
C GLU A 524 -25.61 2.69 23.59
N ALA A 525 -26.70 2.99 22.88
CA ALA A 525 -26.72 2.86 21.42
C ALA A 525 -25.70 3.78 20.71
N GLY A 526 -25.38 4.94 21.27
CA GLY A 526 -24.31 5.79 20.78
C GLY A 526 -22.92 5.17 21.00
N LYS A 527 -22.69 4.56 22.18
CA LYS A 527 -21.46 3.82 22.51
C LYS A 527 -21.29 2.61 21.60
N THR A 528 -22.34 1.82 21.38
CA THR A 528 -22.32 0.68 20.45
C THR A 528 -22.00 1.11 19.02
N ARG A 529 -22.53 2.25 18.55
CA ARG A 529 -22.18 2.78 17.22
C ARG A 529 -20.75 3.28 17.14
N LEU A 530 -20.25 3.94 18.18
CA LEU A 530 -18.84 4.33 18.25
C LEU A 530 -17.94 3.09 18.20
N GLN A 531 -18.28 2.04 18.96
CA GLN A 531 -17.61 0.75 18.89
C GLN A 531 -17.67 0.15 17.47
N GLY A 532 -18.82 0.21 16.80
CA GLY A 532 -18.93 -0.21 15.39
C GLY A 532 -18.01 0.59 14.45
N ALA A 533 -17.78 1.87 14.71
CA ALA A 533 -16.82 2.69 13.98
C ALA A 533 -15.37 2.34 14.27
N ASP A 534 -15.02 2.06 15.53
CA ASP A 534 -13.70 1.57 15.90
C ASP A 534 -13.40 0.21 15.24
N GLU A 535 -14.35 -0.73 15.31
CA GLU A 535 -14.26 -2.05 14.70
C GLU A 535 -14.16 -1.97 13.17
N ALA A 536 -14.95 -1.10 12.52
CA ALA A 536 -14.85 -0.85 11.08
C ALA A 536 -13.46 -0.32 10.70
N SER A 537 -12.98 0.70 11.41
CA SER A 537 -11.67 1.32 11.18
C SER A 537 -10.54 0.30 11.32
N MET A 538 -10.61 -0.54 12.35
CA MET A 538 -9.62 -1.59 12.61
C MET A 538 -9.67 -2.70 11.55
N LEU A 539 -10.86 -3.23 11.25
CA LEU A 539 -11.07 -4.24 10.21
C LEU A 539 -10.47 -3.78 8.88
N VAL A 540 -10.79 -2.54 8.50
CA VAL A 540 -10.33 -1.94 7.26
C VAL A 540 -8.82 -1.72 7.25
N GLY A 541 -8.22 -1.29 8.37
CA GLY A 541 -6.77 -1.18 8.49
C GLY A 541 -6.07 -2.51 8.24
N ILE A 542 -6.58 -3.60 8.84
CA ILE A 542 -6.06 -4.95 8.65
C ILE A 542 -6.20 -5.39 7.18
N GLU A 543 -7.35 -5.16 6.56
CA GLU A 543 -7.62 -5.54 5.18
C GLU A 543 -6.75 -4.75 4.17
N ILE A 544 -6.49 -3.47 4.44
CA ILE A 544 -5.54 -2.66 3.65
C ILE A 544 -4.15 -3.29 3.73
N ASP A 545 -3.67 -3.60 4.93
CA ASP A 545 -2.35 -4.23 5.12
C ASP A 545 -2.27 -5.60 4.41
N ASN A 546 -3.33 -6.40 4.49
CA ASN A 546 -3.40 -7.70 3.83
C ASN A 546 -3.34 -7.57 2.30
N ALA A 547 -4.14 -6.66 1.72
CA ALA A 547 -4.12 -6.36 0.29
C ALA A 547 -2.73 -5.88 -0.15
N MET A 548 -2.12 -5.00 0.64
CA MET A 548 -0.76 -4.48 0.38
C MET A 548 0.30 -5.58 0.45
N ASN A 549 0.25 -6.44 1.46
CA ASN A 549 1.18 -7.56 1.59
C ASN A 549 1.02 -8.57 0.46
N GLN A 550 -0.22 -8.81 0.00
CA GLN A 550 -0.48 -9.62 -1.18
C GLN A 550 0.20 -9.02 -2.42
N LEU A 551 0.03 -7.71 -2.66
CA LEU A 551 0.69 -7.03 -3.77
C LEU A 551 2.22 -7.06 -3.67
N LYS A 552 2.78 -6.86 -2.46
CA LYS A 552 4.23 -6.96 -2.21
C LYS A 552 4.77 -8.36 -2.52
N LYS A 553 4.13 -9.41 -1.99
CA LYS A 553 4.51 -10.82 -2.24
C LYS A 553 4.50 -11.17 -3.74
N GLN A 554 3.69 -10.48 -4.54
CA GLN A 554 3.62 -10.67 -6.00
C GLN A 554 4.58 -9.77 -6.81
N GLY A 555 5.39 -8.95 -6.13
CA GLY A 555 6.31 -7.99 -6.76
C GLY A 555 5.61 -6.77 -7.37
N LEU A 556 4.36 -6.50 -7.00
CA LEU A 556 3.55 -5.41 -7.56
C LEU A 556 3.70 -4.08 -6.80
N CYS A 557 4.23 -4.11 -5.57
CA CYS A 557 4.40 -2.94 -4.72
C CYS A 557 5.83 -2.82 -4.12
N ALA A 558 6.87 -3.24 -4.84
CA ALA A 558 8.24 -3.35 -4.32
C ALA A 558 8.97 -2.01 -3.99
N LYS A 559 8.33 -0.84 -4.13
CA LYS A 559 8.91 0.47 -3.78
C LYS A 559 7.90 1.33 -3.03
N GLU A 560 8.34 2.09 -2.02
CA GLU A 560 7.52 3.06 -1.29
C GLU A 560 6.86 4.08 -2.25
N ASP A 561 7.53 4.44 -3.34
CA ASP A 561 6.97 5.28 -4.41
C ASP A 561 5.68 4.71 -5.02
N ASN A 562 5.56 3.38 -5.13
CA ASN A 562 4.34 2.75 -5.66
C ASN A 562 3.17 2.84 -4.67
N MET A 563 3.44 3.03 -3.38
CA MET A 563 2.45 3.17 -2.30
C MET A 563 1.88 4.59 -2.29
N GLU A 564 2.71 5.60 -2.53
CA GLU A 564 2.28 6.99 -2.75
C GLU A 564 1.53 7.13 -4.08
N ILE A 565 2.04 6.53 -5.16
CA ILE A 565 1.34 6.42 -6.45
C ILE A 565 0.00 5.70 -6.30
N PHE A 566 -0.12 4.73 -5.39
CA PHE A 566 -1.36 4.01 -5.12
C PHE A 566 -2.37 4.86 -4.33
N GLN A 567 -1.93 5.57 -3.28
CA GLN A 567 -2.76 6.56 -2.58
C GLN A 567 -3.23 7.67 -3.53
N ILE A 568 -2.37 8.10 -4.47
CA ILE A 568 -2.68 9.10 -5.48
C ILE A 568 -3.53 8.53 -6.63
N LYS A 569 -3.42 7.23 -6.95
CA LYS A 569 -4.32 6.53 -7.88
C LYS A 569 -5.75 6.44 -7.33
N ASN A 570 -5.88 6.15 -6.03
CA ASN A 570 -7.17 6.11 -5.34
C ASN A 570 -7.75 7.50 -5.05
N THR A 571 -6.93 8.56 -5.08
CA THR A 571 -7.44 9.93 -5.20
C THR A 571 -7.68 10.33 -6.67
N GLY A 572 -7.04 9.71 -7.66
CA GLY A 572 -7.47 9.71 -9.05
C GLY A 572 -6.45 10.30 -10.03
N LEU A 573 -5.97 9.47 -10.95
CA LEU A 573 -5.26 9.84 -12.19
C LEU A 573 -6.09 10.69 -13.19
N ASN A 574 -7.27 11.15 -12.77
CA ASN A 574 -8.14 12.10 -13.48
C ASN A 574 -8.25 13.44 -12.76
N LYS A 575 -7.61 13.60 -11.59
CA LYS A 575 -7.53 14.88 -10.88
C LYS A 575 -6.49 15.75 -11.57
N GLY A 576 -6.95 16.83 -12.22
CA GLY A 576 -6.04 17.90 -12.59
C GLY A 576 -5.61 18.65 -11.33
N TYR A 577 -4.83 19.72 -11.51
CA TYR A 577 -4.47 20.60 -10.39
C TYR A 577 -5.68 21.11 -9.60
N LYS A 578 -6.85 21.19 -10.24
CA LYS A 578 -8.08 21.67 -9.63
C LYS A 578 -8.56 20.82 -8.45
N GLU A 579 -8.61 19.50 -8.62
CA GLU A 579 -9.10 18.60 -7.58
C GLU A 579 -8.08 18.47 -6.44
N VAL A 580 -6.79 18.57 -6.74
CA VAL A 580 -5.71 18.59 -5.75
C VAL A 580 -5.79 19.85 -4.91
N ILE A 581 -5.94 21.01 -5.55
CA ILE A 581 -6.19 22.28 -4.85
C ILE A 581 -7.43 22.20 -3.96
N LYS A 582 -8.50 21.50 -4.38
CA LYS A 582 -9.69 21.30 -3.56
C LYS A 582 -9.40 20.48 -2.29
N GLU A 583 -8.59 19.45 -2.38
CA GLU A 583 -8.18 18.64 -1.23
C GLU A 583 -7.25 19.42 -0.30
N GLN A 584 -6.24 20.07 -0.88
CA GLN A 584 -5.28 20.91 -0.17
C GLN A 584 -5.98 22.10 0.50
N ALA A 585 -7.02 22.68 -0.11
CA ALA A 585 -7.83 23.72 0.51
C ALA A 585 -8.45 23.26 1.82
N ASN A 586 -8.98 22.04 1.88
CA ASN A 586 -9.57 21.50 3.11
C ASN A 586 -8.50 21.33 4.20
N THR A 587 -7.34 20.78 3.85
CA THR A 587 -6.21 20.60 4.76
C THR A 587 -5.66 21.94 5.26
N ILE A 588 -5.48 22.93 4.38
CA ILE A 588 -5.04 24.28 4.73
C ILE A 588 -6.09 24.99 5.61
N ASN A 589 -7.39 24.79 5.34
CA ASN A 589 -8.46 25.29 6.19
C ASN A 589 -8.41 24.69 7.60
N GLU A 590 -8.13 23.40 7.71
CA GLU A 590 -7.91 22.72 8.98
C GLU A 590 -6.68 23.30 9.70
N PHE A 591 -5.58 23.53 8.99
CA PHE A 591 -4.38 24.17 9.55
C PHE A 591 -4.66 25.55 10.13
N VAL A 592 -5.41 26.39 9.40
CA VAL A 592 -5.82 27.71 9.89
C VAL A 592 -6.72 27.59 11.12
N SER A 593 -7.65 26.62 11.13
CA SER A 593 -8.53 26.38 12.29
C SER A 593 -7.73 25.93 13.52
N ASN A 594 -6.84 24.96 13.35
CA ASN A 594 -5.96 24.44 14.41
C ASN A 594 -5.06 25.54 14.97
N LEU A 595 -4.50 26.38 14.09
CA LEU A 595 -3.63 27.48 14.51
C LEU A 595 -4.40 28.60 15.24
N LYS A 596 -5.67 28.85 14.87
CA LYS A 596 -6.57 29.77 15.60
C LYS A 596 -6.94 29.24 16.98
N ALA A 597 -7.19 27.94 17.12
CA ALA A 597 -7.56 27.32 18.41
C ALA A 597 -6.45 27.43 19.46
N VAL A 598 -5.19 27.55 19.04
CA VAL A 598 -4.02 27.72 19.92
C VAL A 598 -3.48 29.16 19.91
N ASP A 599 -4.21 30.10 19.32
CA ASP A 599 -3.86 31.52 19.34
C ASP A 599 -4.36 32.15 20.64
N GLY A 600 -3.52 32.96 21.31
CA GLY A 600 -3.92 33.66 22.52
C GLY A 600 -3.56 35.14 22.44
N TRP A 601 -3.83 35.86 23.52
CA TRP A 601 -3.74 37.32 23.54
C TRP A 601 -2.37 37.88 23.17
N THR A 602 -1.29 37.19 23.54
CA THR A 602 0.08 37.57 23.18
C THR A 602 0.73 36.48 22.32
N SER A 603 0.87 36.77 21.03
CA SER A 603 1.54 35.91 20.06
C SER A 603 2.90 36.49 19.68
N SER A 604 3.93 35.64 19.66
CA SER A 604 5.27 36.04 19.23
C SER A 604 5.26 36.49 17.77
N THR A 605 6.22 37.34 17.39
CA THR A 605 6.36 37.82 16.01
C THR A 605 6.44 36.67 15.00
N ASN A 606 7.22 35.62 15.32
CA ASN A 606 7.34 34.44 14.45
C ASN A 606 6.01 33.69 14.28
N PHE A 607 5.21 33.56 15.36
CA PHE A 607 3.90 32.92 15.28
C PHE A 607 2.90 33.77 14.48
N LYS A 608 2.92 35.09 14.65
CA LYS A 608 2.10 36.04 13.86
C LYS A 608 2.47 35.98 12.37
N ASN A 609 3.75 35.93 12.05
CA ASN A 609 4.23 35.80 10.67
C ASN A 609 3.78 34.49 10.04
N LEU A 610 3.92 33.36 10.74
CA LEU A 610 3.40 32.06 10.30
C LEU A 610 1.89 32.11 10.05
N LYS A 611 1.12 32.67 10.99
CA LYS A 611 -0.33 32.84 10.85
C LYS A 611 -0.71 33.67 9.62
N ASN A 612 -0.01 34.78 9.40
CA ASN A 612 -0.26 35.66 8.26
C ASN A 612 0.07 34.97 6.94
N GLY A 613 1.23 34.29 6.85
CA GLY A 613 1.61 33.50 5.68
C GLY A 613 0.62 32.36 5.40
N LEU A 614 0.16 31.66 6.44
CA LEU A 614 -0.83 30.59 6.29
C LEU A 614 -2.20 31.12 5.84
N ASN A 615 -2.61 32.31 6.30
CA ASN A 615 -3.83 32.97 5.81
C ASN A 615 -3.69 33.45 4.36
N GLU A 616 -2.51 33.93 3.95
CA GLU A 616 -2.22 34.28 2.55
C GLU A 616 -2.31 33.04 1.66
N LEU A 617 -1.68 31.93 2.07
CA LEU A 617 -1.78 30.63 1.40
C LEU A 617 -3.23 30.17 1.32
N LYS A 618 -4.00 30.23 2.42
CA LYS A 618 -5.42 29.88 2.44
C LYS A 618 -6.23 30.73 1.45
N ALA A 619 -6.08 32.06 1.49
CA ALA A 619 -6.83 32.95 0.62
C ALA A 619 -6.53 32.69 -0.87
N PHE A 620 -5.26 32.43 -1.20
CA PHE A 620 -4.88 32.06 -2.55
C PHE A 620 -5.44 30.69 -2.95
N THR A 621 -5.36 29.69 -2.08
CA THR A 621 -5.91 28.35 -2.32
C THR A 621 -7.42 28.37 -2.49
N ASP A 622 -8.15 29.14 -1.66
CA ASP A 622 -9.60 29.32 -1.80
C ASP A 622 -9.97 30.01 -3.11
N LYS A 623 -9.19 31.02 -3.54
CA LYS A 623 -9.37 31.67 -4.84
C LYS A 623 -9.25 30.63 -5.97
N LEU A 624 -8.22 29.79 -5.92
CA LEU A 624 -8.03 28.73 -6.91
C LEU A 624 -9.15 27.68 -6.83
N ASN A 625 -9.56 27.26 -5.64
CA ASN A 625 -10.62 26.26 -5.43
C ASN A 625 -12.01 26.75 -5.86
N ASN A 626 -12.33 28.03 -5.65
CA ASN A 626 -13.63 28.62 -6.00
C ASN A 626 -13.71 29.13 -7.45
N SER A 627 -12.59 29.23 -8.16
CA SER A 627 -12.57 29.62 -9.57
C SER A 627 -13.21 28.55 -10.45
N ASN A 628 -14.14 28.90 -11.33
CA ASN A 628 -14.60 27.96 -12.38
C ASN A 628 -13.57 27.77 -13.51
N LYS A 629 -12.46 28.53 -13.47
CA LYS A 629 -11.36 28.38 -14.43
C LYS A 629 -10.43 27.24 -14.02
N HIS A 630 -9.74 26.70 -15.00
CA HIS A 630 -8.61 25.80 -14.79
C HIS A 630 -7.49 26.49 -14.00
N VAL A 631 -6.72 25.68 -13.26
CA VAL A 631 -5.56 26.18 -12.51
C VAL A 631 -4.38 26.22 -13.45
N ALA A 632 -3.95 27.43 -13.81
CA ALA A 632 -2.81 27.63 -14.69
C ALA A 632 -1.48 27.25 -14.00
N LYS A 633 -0.43 26.97 -14.76
CA LYS A 633 0.90 26.64 -14.22
C LYS A 633 1.44 27.75 -13.31
N GLY A 634 1.33 29.01 -13.74
CA GLY A 634 1.75 30.15 -12.91
C GLY A 634 0.98 30.29 -11.59
N ASP A 635 -0.29 29.85 -11.53
CA ASP A 635 -1.04 29.77 -10.28
C ASP A 635 -0.50 28.65 -9.37
N MET A 636 -0.12 27.51 -9.93
CA MET A 636 0.53 26.43 -9.17
C MET A 636 1.92 26.80 -8.68
N ASP A 637 2.72 27.49 -9.49
CA ASP A 637 4.05 27.93 -9.09
C ASP A 637 3.95 28.91 -7.92
N LYS A 638 3.01 29.86 -7.98
CA LYS A 638 2.70 30.77 -6.87
C LYS A 638 2.17 30.02 -5.64
N PHE A 639 1.33 29.00 -5.84
CA PHE A 639 0.86 28.16 -4.74
C PHE A 639 2.04 27.45 -4.03
N ASN A 640 2.94 26.83 -4.79
CA ASN A 640 4.13 26.14 -4.27
C ASN A 640 5.12 27.12 -3.59
N GLU A 641 5.26 28.33 -4.13
CA GLU A 641 6.03 29.41 -3.50
C GLU A 641 5.46 29.75 -2.12
N LEU A 642 4.14 29.93 -2.02
CA LEU A 642 3.46 30.20 -0.75
C LEU A 642 3.57 29.02 0.22
N VAL A 643 3.42 27.78 -0.23
CA VAL A 643 3.64 26.57 0.59
C VAL A 643 5.06 26.57 1.16
N THR A 644 6.07 26.82 0.32
CA THR A 644 7.48 26.89 0.73
C THR A 644 7.73 28.03 1.73
N LYS A 645 7.16 29.21 1.47
CA LYS A 645 7.22 30.39 2.36
C LYS A 645 6.65 30.05 3.74
N VAL A 646 5.48 29.43 3.81
CA VAL A 646 4.84 29.04 5.08
C VAL A 646 5.66 27.95 5.78
N GLY A 647 6.20 26.97 5.06
CA GLY A 647 7.11 25.97 5.62
C GLY A 647 8.36 26.58 6.27
N LYS A 648 8.99 27.56 5.62
CA LYS A 648 10.12 28.32 6.18
C LYS A 648 9.73 29.10 7.43
N LEU A 649 8.56 29.72 7.45
CA LEU A 649 8.02 30.41 8.64
C LEU A 649 7.73 29.43 9.78
N ALA A 650 7.24 28.22 9.48
CA ALA A 650 7.02 27.17 10.46
C ALA A 650 8.33 26.69 11.09
N ASN A 651 9.37 26.43 10.28
CA ASN A 651 10.71 26.13 10.79
C ASN A 651 11.26 27.27 11.65
N THR A 652 11.17 28.51 11.17
CA THR A 652 11.62 29.69 11.92
C THR A 652 10.91 29.79 13.28
N TYR A 653 9.62 29.49 13.35
CA TYR A 653 8.91 29.43 14.63
C TYR A 653 9.45 28.31 15.54
N LEU A 654 9.58 27.09 15.01
CA LEU A 654 10.03 25.91 15.76
C LEU A 654 11.46 26.08 16.29
N ASP A 655 12.38 26.58 15.46
CA ASP A 655 13.80 26.77 15.80
C ASP A 655 14.00 27.84 16.89
N ASN A 656 13.14 28.86 16.90
CA ASN A 656 13.18 29.92 17.92
C ASN A 656 12.40 29.56 19.20
N LYS A 657 11.73 28.41 19.25
CA LYS A 657 10.93 28.00 20.41
C LYS A 657 11.77 27.17 21.38
N LYS A 658 12.53 27.85 22.25
CA LYS A 658 13.45 27.23 23.22
C LYS A 658 12.77 26.63 24.46
N ASP A 659 11.68 27.24 24.93
CA ASP A 659 10.92 26.77 26.12
C ASP A 659 9.52 26.24 25.74
N ILE A 660 9.26 24.97 26.11
CA ILE A 660 7.97 24.28 25.91
C ILE A 660 7.39 23.82 27.26
N ASN A 661 7.58 24.64 28.30
CA ASN A 661 7.30 24.26 29.68
C ASN A 661 5.82 24.46 30.10
N SER A 662 4.97 24.95 29.19
CA SER A 662 3.53 25.12 29.42
C SER A 662 2.70 24.34 28.40
N ASP A 663 1.53 23.85 28.82
CA ASP A 663 0.58 23.14 27.94
C ASP A 663 0.17 23.96 26.73
N TYR A 664 0.09 25.28 26.94
CA TYR A 664 -0.14 26.24 25.88
C TYR A 664 0.98 26.27 24.83
N ALA A 665 2.24 26.29 25.27
CA ALA A 665 3.39 26.22 24.37
C ALA A 665 3.48 24.86 23.66
N ARG A 666 3.20 23.75 24.37
CA ARG A 666 3.14 22.39 23.80
C ARG A 666 2.10 22.28 22.70
N SER A 667 0.88 22.78 22.95
CA SER A 667 -0.22 22.74 21.99
C SER A 667 0.11 23.54 20.72
N ARG A 668 0.75 24.70 20.85
CA ARG A 668 1.23 25.50 19.71
C ARG A 668 2.30 24.77 18.90
N VAL A 669 3.32 24.21 19.56
CA VAL A 669 4.37 23.45 18.87
C VAL A 669 3.77 22.25 18.13
N LYS A 670 2.84 21.51 18.76
CA LYS A 670 2.13 20.40 18.12
C LYS A 670 1.36 20.85 16.87
N ALA A 671 0.62 21.96 16.95
CA ALA A 671 -0.09 22.51 15.80
C ALA A 671 0.87 22.91 14.67
N VAL A 672 2.00 23.57 14.97
CA VAL A 672 2.97 23.98 13.95
C VAL A 672 3.70 22.79 13.33
N LYS A 673 4.02 21.75 14.11
CA LYS A 673 4.57 20.48 13.57
C LYS A 673 3.60 19.82 12.59
N LYS A 674 2.32 19.71 12.95
CA LYS A 674 1.27 19.19 12.05
C LYS A 674 1.17 19.99 10.75
N ILE A 675 1.28 21.32 10.84
CA ILE A 675 1.31 22.20 9.66
C ILE A 675 2.53 21.92 8.79
N LYS A 676 3.72 21.81 9.40
CA LYS A 676 4.96 21.51 8.66
C LYS A 676 4.85 20.17 7.92
N GLU A 677 4.49 19.10 8.63
CA GLU A 677 4.31 17.76 8.05
C GLU A 677 3.30 17.78 6.90
N GLY A 678 2.19 18.50 7.11
CA GLY A 678 1.17 18.70 6.09
C GLY A 678 1.62 19.50 4.87
N LEU A 679 2.41 20.56 5.06
CA LEU A 679 2.97 21.37 3.97
C LEU A 679 4.04 20.61 3.19
N ASP A 680 4.84 19.78 3.86
CA ASP A 680 5.80 18.90 3.18
C ASP A 680 5.07 17.91 2.26
N PHE A 681 3.95 17.35 2.71
CA PHE A 681 3.07 16.52 1.87
C PHE A 681 2.46 17.32 0.71
N ILE A 682 1.90 18.50 0.97
CA ILE A 682 1.32 19.39 -0.05
C ILE A 682 2.37 19.77 -1.11
N GLY A 683 3.59 20.09 -0.70
CA GLY A 683 4.69 20.48 -1.58
C GLY A 683 5.16 19.35 -2.49
N LYS A 684 5.02 18.09 -2.06
CA LYS A 684 5.36 16.90 -2.87
C LYS A 684 4.25 16.50 -3.86
N ALA A 685 3.00 16.87 -3.59
CA ALA A 685 1.87 16.46 -4.41
C ALA A 685 1.99 16.94 -5.87
N THR A 686 2.44 18.17 -6.11
CA THR A 686 2.56 18.73 -7.48
C THR A 686 3.57 17.96 -8.33
N PRO A 687 4.85 17.79 -7.91
CA PRO A 687 5.79 16.93 -8.64
C PRO A 687 5.31 15.50 -8.83
N GLN A 688 4.58 14.93 -7.86
CA GLN A 688 4.04 13.57 -7.98
C GLN A 688 2.97 13.47 -9.07
N ILE A 689 2.08 14.46 -9.19
CA ILE A 689 1.08 14.53 -10.27
C ILE A 689 1.77 14.68 -11.62
N GLU A 690 2.75 15.57 -11.72
CA GLU A 690 3.54 15.75 -12.94
C GLU A 690 4.20 14.43 -13.34
N ASN A 691 4.87 13.73 -12.40
CA ASN A 691 5.48 12.41 -12.62
C ASN A 691 4.45 11.33 -13.02
N LEU A 692 3.23 11.37 -12.49
CA LEU A 692 2.17 10.43 -12.86
C LEU A 692 1.63 10.67 -14.26
N ILE A 693 1.41 11.93 -14.61
CA ILE A 693 1.00 12.34 -15.96
C ILE A 693 2.10 11.97 -16.94
N ASP A 694 3.35 12.27 -16.59
CA ASP A 694 4.53 11.91 -17.37
C ASP A 694 4.59 10.40 -17.64
N LYS A 695 4.52 9.57 -16.59
CA LYS A 695 4.49 8.10 -16.72
C LYS A 695 3.30 7.61 -17.54
N LYS A 696 2.14 8.28 -17.48
CA LYS A 696 0.95 7.92 -18.27
C LYS A 696 1.12 8.26 -19.74
N LEU A 697 1.76 9.38 -20.05
CA LEU A 697 1.96 9.86 -21.42
C LEU A 697 3.14 9.13 -22.09
N PHE A 698 4.24 8.95 -21.37
CA PHE A 698 5.51 8.50 -21.92
C PHE A 698 5.94 7.10 -21.45
N GLY A 699 5.23 6.49 -20.48
CA GLY A 699 5.60 5.18 -19.96
C GLY A 699 7.00 5.18 -19.35
N ASP A 700 7.83 4.20 -19.75
CA ASP A 700 9.23 4.10 -19.35
C ASP A 700 10.19 4.72 -20.40
N LYS A 701 9.67 5.37 -21.46
CA LYS A 701 10.45 5.86 -22.62
C LYS A 701 11.65 6.71 -22.23
N TYR A 702 11.48 7.63 -21.28
CA TYR A 702 12.53 8.55 -20.83
C TYR A 702 13.17 8.16 -19.49
N LYS A 703 12.85 6.98 -18.95
CA LYS A 703 13.38 6.53 -17.64
C LYS A 703 14.90 6.40 -17.64
N LEU A 704 15.47 5.87 -18.73
CA LEU A 704 16.92 5.77 -18.89
C LEU A 704 17.55 7.17 -19.02
N TYR A 705 16.96 8.02 -19.86
CA TYR A 705 17.38 9.41 -20.03
C TYR A 705 17.44 10.17 -18.68
N ASP A 706 16.41 10.04 -17.84
CA ASP A 706 16.37 10.67 -16.50
C ASP A 706 17.32 10.04 -15.48
N SER A 707 17.64 8.75 -15.66
CA SER A 707 18.60 8.06 -14.79
C SER A 707 20.05 8.49 -15.04
N LEU A 708 20.31 9.07 -16.21
CA LEU A 708 21.61 9.54 -16.66
C LEU A 708 21.80 11.05 -16.46
N ASP A 709 20.84 11.74 -15.85
CA ASP A 709 20.95 13.17 -15.60
C ASP A 709 21.93 13.45 -14.47
N ILE A 710 23.14 13.86 -14.84
CA ILE A 710 24.23 14.20 -13.92
C ILE A 710 24.14 15.62 -13.35
N THR A 711 23.14 16.41 -13.78
CA THR A 711 22.91 17.80 -13.32
C THR A 711 21.80 17.91 -12.28
N SER A 712 20.98 16.86 -12.13
CA SER A 712 19.85 16.82 -11.20
C SER A 712 20.23 16.16 -9.87
N ALA A 713 19.78 16.73 -8.74
CA ALA A 713 19.91 16.09 -7.43
C ALA A 713 18.66 15.26 -7.13
N LYS A 714 18.76 13.93 -7.18
CA LYS A 714 17.71 13.06 -6.64
C LYS A 714 17.86 13.01 -5.12
N ASP A 715 16.78 13.35 -4.40
CA ASP A 715 16.69 13.23 -2.94
C ASP A 715 17.76 14.01 -2.14
N GLY A 716 18.27 15.11 -2.72
CA GLY A 716 19.27 15.95 -2.08
C GLY A 716 20.70 15.36 -2.07
N ALA A 717 20.92 14.22 -2.74
CA ALA A 717 22.23 13.62 -2.94
C ALA A 717 22.67 13.83 -4.40
N HIS A 718 23.61 14.76 -4.62
CA HIS A 718 24.17 15.02 -5.95
C HIS A 718 25.57 14.39 -6.08
N ALA A 719 25.86 13.77 -7.23
CA ALA A 719 27.11 13.06 -7.45
C ALA A 719 28.36 13.96 -7.34
N PHE A 720 28.23 15.28 -7.53
CA PHE A 720 29.34 16.24 -7.52
C PHE A 720 29.44 17.09 -6.24
N TRP A 721 28.37 17.28 -5.47
CA TRP A 721 28.39 18.35 -4.44
C TRP A 721 29.09 17.94 -3.14
N GLY A 722 29.13 16.64 -2.83
CA GLY A 722 29.60 16.14 -1.54
C GLY A 722 28.89 16.84 -0.36
N GLU A 723 29.47 16.78 0.83
CA GLU A 723 28.89 17.49 1.99
C GLU A 723 29.15 19.01 1.92
N LYS A 724 30.28 19.45 1.33
CA LYS A 724 30.69 20.87 1.27
C LYS A 724 29.73 21.74 0.47
N TYR A 725 29.23 21.25 -0.68
CA TYR A 725 28.38 22.04 -1.59
C TYR A 725 26.90 21.62 -1.58
N LYS A 726 26.52 20.76 -0.63
CA LYS A 726 25.12 20.37 -0.39
C LYS A 726 24.23 21.58 -0.10
N ASP A 727 24.78 22.56 0.63
CA ASP A 727 24.13 23.86 0.86
C ASP A 727 24.24 24.75 -0.40
N PRO A 728 23.11 25.17 -1.02
CA PRO A 728 23.11 26.14 -2.12
C PRO A 728 23.92 27.41 -1.85
N ALA A 729 23.94 27.90 -0.60
CA ALA A 729 24.70 29.10 -0.26
C ALA A 729 26.21 28.92 -0.49
N MET A 730 26.74 27.71 -0.29
CA MET A 730 28.15 27.41 -0.52
C MET A 730 28.53 27.42 -2.01
N ARG A 731 27.56 27.18 -2.91
CA ARG A 731 27.76 27.28 -4.36
C ARG A 731 27.79 28.73 -4.85
N SER A 732 27.11 29.63 -4.15
CA SER A 732 27.04 31.05 -4.48
C SER A 732 28.12 31.93 -3.83
N LYS A 733 29.04 31.37 -3.04
CA LYS A 733 30.11 32.13 -2.37
C LYS A 733 31.27 32.38 -3.33
N GLY A 734 31.41 33.58 -3.88
CA GLY A 734 32.58 33.94 -4.71
C GLY A 734 32.46 35.32 -5.34
N GLN A 735 33.58 35.82 -5.88
CA GLN A 735 33.62 37.09 -6.66
C GLN A 735 33.53 36.86 -8.17
N GLY A 736 33.49 35.61 -8.63
CA GLY A 736 33.39 35.28 -10.06
C GLY A 736 31.97 35.37 -10.61
N ASP A 737 31.85 35.79 -11.86
CA ASP A 737 30.58 35.90 -12.61
C ASP A 737 30.07 34.56 -13.17
N TYR A 738 30.76 33.45 -12.86
CA TYR A 738 30.40 32.09 -13.27
C TYR A 738 29.06 31.64 -12.69
N SER A 739 28.30 30.85 -13.45
CA SER A 739 26.95 30.44 -13.03
C SER A 739 26.91 29.20 -12.10
N MET A 740 27.84 29.17 -11.14
CA MET A 740 28.08 28.11 -10.14
C MET A 740 26.84 27.61 -9.37
N PRO A 741 25.86 28.46 -8.98
CA PRO A 741 24.66 27.98 -8.30
C PRO A 741 23.76 27.08 -9.17
N ARG A 742 23.96 27.10 -10.50
CA ARG A 742 23.24 26.27 -11.49
C ARG A 742 24.09 25.03 -11.82
N THR A 743 24.60 24.95 -13.05
CA THR A 743 25.25 23.76 -13.62
C THR A 743 26.71 23.98 -14.03
N ALA A 744 27.19 25.23 -14.06
CA ALA A 744 28.55 25.60 -14.50
C ALA A 744 29.66 24.73 -13.89
N GLY A 745 29.67 24.62 -12.56
CA GLY A 745 30.68 23.83 -11.86
C GLY A 745 30.62 22.33 -12.20
N ILE A 746 29.43 21.80 -12.47
CA ILE A 746 29.24 20.39 -12.84
C ILE A 746 29.79 20.18 -14.25
N SER A 747 29.39 21.02 -15.20
CA SER A 747 29.75 20.90 -16.60
C SER A 747 31.25 21.04 -16.84
N VAL A 748 31.89 22.02 -16.17
CA VAL A 748 33.36 22.17 -16.26
C VAL A 748 34.10 21.05 -15.53
N SER A 749 33.52 20.46 -14.47
CA SER A 749 34.09 19.26 -13.83
C SER A 749 34.04 18.03 -14.73
N VAL A 750 32.98 17.86 -15.51
CA VAL A 750 32.87 16.79 -16.52
C VAL A 750 33.97 16.94 -17.57
N PHE A 751 34.20 18.16 -18.06
CA PHE A 751 35.29 18.46 -18.99
C PHE A 751 36.67 18.20 -18.39
N ALA A 752 36.90 18.61 -17.14
CA ALA A 752 38.14 18.35 -16.43
C ALA A 752 38.39 16.85 -16.26
N LEU A 753 37.37 16.06 -15.91
CA LEU A 753 37.46 14.61 -15.81
C LEU A 753 37.77 13.96 -17.16
N ALA A 754 37.08 14.37 -18.23
CA ALA A 754 37.33 13.87 -19.58
C ALA A 754 38.77 14.14 -20.01
N ASN A 755 39.27 15.36 -19.78
CA ASN A 755 40.64 15.77 -20.13
C ASN A 755 41.73 15.00 -19.38
N THR A 756 41.42 14.31 -18.28
CA THR A 756 42.40 13.43 -17.62
C THR A 756 42.76 12.20 -18.46
N GLY A 757 41.90 11.79 -19.40
CA GLY A 757 42.03 10.56 -20.17
C GLY A 757 41.92 9.27 -19.36
N LYS A 758 41.63 9.35 -18.05
CA LYS A 758 41.63 8.18 -17.14
C LYS A 758 40.32 7.40 -17.15
N TYR A 759 39.22 8.05 -17.52
CA TYR A 759 37.87 7.50 -17.38
C TYR A 759 37.18 7.38 -18.73
N SER A 760 36.34 6.36 -18.88
CA SER A 760 35.51 6.20 -20.07
C SER A 760 34.37 7.23 -20.11
N PHE A 761 33.80 7.44 -21.29
CA PHE A 761 32.63 8.29 -21.47
C PHE A 761 31.46 7.83 -20.57
N GLU A 762 31.24 6.52 -20.51
CA GLU A 762 30.16 5.92 -19.72
C GLU A 762 30.37 6.10 -18.22
N ASP A 763 31.61 6.05 -17.72
CA ASP A 763 31.89 6.25 -16.30
C ASP A 763 31.66 7.71 -15.88
N ILE A 764 32.04 8.65 -16.74
CA ILE A 764 31.84 10.09 -16.49
C ILE A 764 30.34 10.41 -16.48
N MET A 765 29.58 9.88 -17.45
CA MET A 765 28.15 10.20 -17.63
C MET A 765 27.19 9.37 -16.76
N ASP A 766 27.67 8.37 -16.02
CA ASP A 766 26.85 7.62 -15.06
C ASP A 766 26.86 8.29 -13.68
N PRO A 767 25.73 8.83 -13.16
CA PRO A 767 25.71 9.54 -11.88
C PRO A 767 26.04 8.66 -10.67
N THR A 768 26.00 7.33 -10.81
CA THR A 768 26.32 6.38 -9.73
C THR A 768 27.80 6.00 -9.67
N LYS A 769 28.58 6.35 -10.70
CA LYS A 769 30.01 6.06 -10.79
C LYS A 769 30.85 7.30 -10.51
N LEU A 770 32.09 7.05 -10.08
CA LEU A 770 33.11 8.07 -9.86
C LEU A 770 32.68 9.17 -8.86
N VAL A 771 31.82 8.84 -7.88
CA VAL A 771 31.22 9.84 -6.99
C VAL A 771 32.30 10.63 -6.25
N LYS A 772 33.34 9.94 -5.75
CA LYS A 772 34.45 10.59 -5.03
C LYS A 772 35.25 11.51 -5.96
N GLU A 773 35.62 11.00 -7.13
CA GLU A 773 36.41 11.72 -8.13
C GLU A 773 35.66 12.94 -8.68
N LYS A 774 34.33 12.82 -8.88
CA LYS A 774 33.44 13.91 -9.27
C LYS A 774 33.38 15.00 -8.21
N GLN A 775 33.27 14.63 -6.93
CA GLN A 775 33.28 15.57 -5.82
C GLN A 775 34.62 16.30 -5.70
N GLU A 776 35.73 15.58 -5.80
CA GLU A 776 37.08 16.17 -5.76
C GLU A 776 37.33 17.11 -6.93
N MET A 777 36.87 16.76 -8.14
CA MET A 777 36.99 17.63 -9.30
C MET A 777 36.10 18.87 -9.18
N PHE A 778 34.86 18.69 -8.69
CA PHE A 778 33.95 19.81 -8.45
C PHE A 778 34.51 20.79 -7.44
N ASP A 779 35.14 20.32 -6.36
CA ASP A 779 35.78 21.19 -5.38
C ASP A 779 36.89 22.05 -6.00
N LYS A 780 37.71 21.46 -6.88
CA LYS A 780 38.77 22.18 -7.61
C LYS A 780 38.19 23.23 -8.55
N VAL A 781 37.20 22.85 -9.36
CA VAL A 781 36.52 23.76 -10.30
C VAL A 781 35.83 24.90 -9.55
N ALA A 782 35.07 24.56 -8.50
CA ALA A 782 34.38 25.54 -7.67
C ALA A 782 35.37 26.54 -7.04
N THR A 783 36.51 26.05 -6.53
CA THR A 783 37.54 26.91 -5.93
C THR A 783 38.14 27.88 -6.95
N ALA A 784 38.43 27.41 -8.17
CA ALA A 784 38.97 28.25 -9.25
C ALA A 784 37.94 29.30 -9.74
N MET A 785 36.67 28.90 -9.89
CA MET A 785 35.59 29.80 -10.33
C MET A 785 35.20 30.84 -9.28
N GLN A 786 35.21 30.47 -7.99
CA GLN A 786 34.84 31.37 -6.90
C GLN A 786 35.92 32.42 -6.61
N ASN A 787 37.18 32.10 -6.92
CA ASN A 787 38.35 32.97 -6.74
C ASN A 787 39.14 33.13 -8.05
N PRO A 788 38.63 33.92 -9.02
CA PRO A 788 39.24 34.04 -10.34
C PRO A 788 40.55 34.85 -10.30
N THR A 789 41.69 34.16 -10.13
CA THR A 789 43.02 34.72 -10.40
C THR A 789 43.40 34.51 -11.87
N PRO A 790 44.41 35.21 -12.41
CA PRO A 790 44.89 34.96 -13.78
C PRO A 790 45.25 33.47 -14.03
N GLU A 791 45.86 32.80 -13.05
CA GLU A 791 46.17 31.38 -13.12
C GLU A 791 44.92 30.50 -13.11
N SER A 792 43.93 30.82 -12.26
CA SER A 792 42.65 30.11 -12.23
C SER A 792 41.90 30.29 -13.56
N GLN A 793 41.89 31.50 -14.13
CA GLN A 793 41.24 31.79 -15.41
C GLN A 793 41.90 31.02 -16.56
N LYS A 794 43.23 31.03 -16.62
CA LYS A 794 43.99 30.24 -17.59
C LYS A 794 43.70 28.74 -17.44
N TRP A 795 43.68 28.22 -16.21
CA TRP A 795 43.38 26.82 -15.96
C TRP A 795 41.94 26.43 -16.35
N ILE A 796 40.97 27.30 -16.09
CA ILE A 796 39.57 27.09 -16.53
C ILE A 796 39.49 27.10 -18.06
N ALA A 797 40.14 28.08 -18.73
CA ALA A 797 40.21 28.15 -20.19
C ALA A 797 40.81 26.88 -20.80
N GLU A 798 41.95 26.41 -20.28
CA GLU A 798 42.60 25.16 -20.70
C GLU A 798 41.72 23.93 -20.46
N THR A 799 41.01 23.90 -19.33
CA THR A 799 40.09 22.81 -18.98
C THR A 799 38.92 22.77 -19.94
N ILE A 800 38.30 23.92 -20.23
CA ILE A 800 37.17 23.98 -21.15
C ILE A 800 37.61 23.62 -22.57
N TYR A 801 38.66 24.24 -23.09
CA TYR A 801 39.12 24.02 -24.45
C TYR A 801 39.55 22.57 -24.72
N ASN A 802 40.38 21.99 -23.84
CA ASN A 802 40.81 20.60 -24.01
C ASN A 802 39.70 19.59 -23.70
N GLY A 803 38.82 19.93 -22.75
CA GLY A 803 37.61 19.15 -22.45
C GLY A 803 36.65 19.08 -23.65
N GLN A 804 36.47 20.19 -24.37
CA GLN A 804 35.68 20.23 -25.61
C GLN A 804 36.22 19.25 -26.66
N LYS A 805 37.52 19.34 -26.99
CA LYS A 805 38.17 18.42 -27.95
C LYS A 805 38.04 16.95 -27.51
N THR A 806 38.26 16.68 -26.23
CA THR A 806 38.23 15.31 -25.70
C THR A 806 36.82 14.73 -25.72
N THR A 807 35.82 15.52 -25.32
CA THR A 807 34.42 15.07 -25.30
C THR A 807 33.84 14.96 -26.71
N GLU A 808 34.28 15.78 -27.68
CA GLU A 808 33.94 15.61 -29.10
C GLU A 808 34.40 14.25 -29.62
N ASN A 809 35.66 13.87 -29.39
CA ASN A 809 36.17 12.54 -29.76
C ASN A 809 35.39 11.41 -29.06
N MET A 810 35.01 11.60 -27.80
CA MET A 810 34.18 10.61 -27.10
C MET A 810 32.80 10.46 -27.75
N ILE A 811 32.16 11.56 -28.16
CA ILE A 811 30.88 11.54 -28.88
C ILE A 811 31.05 10.87 -30.25
N ASP A 812 32.12 11.16 -30.98
CA ASP A 812 32.42 10.54 -32.28
C ASP A 812 32.51 9.01 -32.18
N GLU A 813 33.19 8.49 -31.15
CA GLU A 813 33.27 7.05 -30.91
C GLU A 813 31.92 6.43 -30.51
N GLN A 814 31.11 7.14 -29.73
CA GLN A 814 29.79 6.65 -29.32
C GLN A 814 28.79 6.65 -30.48
N ALA A 815 28.82 7.67 -31.35
CA ALA A 815 27.92 7.79 -32.49
C ALA A 815 28.07 6.63 -33.48
N LYS A 816 29.28 6.08 -33.65
CA LYS A 816 29.56 4.89 -34.46
C LYS A 816 28.81 3.64 -33.98
N LEU A 817 28.44 3.60 -32.70
CA LEU A 817 27.80 2.47 -32.03
C LEU A 817 26.27 2.63 -31.91
N VAL A 818 25.74 3.81 -32.25
CA VAL A 818 24.30 4.12 -32.17
C VAL A 818 23.65 3.88 -33.53
N ASP A 819 22.49 3.23 -33.56
CA ASP A 819 21.66 3.12 -34.76
C ASP A 819 20.54 4.16 -34.70
N PHE A 820 20.70 5.26 -35.46
CA PHE A 820 19.77 6.39 -35.44
C PHE A 820 18.42 6.07 -36.09
N SER A 821 18.30 4.95 -36.82
CA SER A 821 17.06 4.53 -37.47
C SER A 821 16.07 3.82 -36.53
N LYS A 822 16.49 3.50 -35.30
CA LYS A 822 15.64 2.84 -34.30
C LYS A 822 14.47 3.72 -33.89
N VAL A 823 13.27 3.15 -33.91
CA VAL A 823 12.02 3.84 -33.56
C VAL A 823 12.01 4.35 -32.10
N ASP A 824 12.68 3.67 -31.18
CA ASP A 824 12.70 4.01 -29.75
C ASP A 824 14.12 4.31 -29.24
N ILE A 825 14.84 5.15 -29.98
CA ILE A 825 16.24 5.50 -29.69
C ILE A 825 16.44 6.13 -28.30
N SER A 826 15.39 6.72 -27.71
CA SER A 826 15.37 7.22 -26.32
C SER A 826 15.63 6.15 -25.26
N THR A 827 15.59 4.87 -25.62
CA THR A 827 15.97 3.74 -24.75
C THR A 827 17.40 3.27 -24.95
N ASP A 828 18.13 3.83 -25.91
CA ASP A 828 19.55 3.55 -26.12
C ASP A 828 20.41 4.38 -25.14
N ARG A 829 21.19 3.67 -24.31
CA ARG A 829 22.01 4.30 -23.26
C ARG A 829 23.03 5.28 -23.84
N ARG A 830 23.68 4.92 -24.96
CA ARG A 830 24.75 5.73 -25.56
C ARG A 830 24.17 7.01 -26.12
N PHE A 831 23.05 6.91 -26.83
CA PHE A 831 22.31 8.07 -27.32
C PHE A 831 21.89 9.00 -26.17
N CYS A 832 21.32 8.45 -25.09
CA CYS A 832 20.96 9.26 -23.93
C CYS A 832 22.18 9.97 -23.31
N GLN A 833 23.31 9.28 -23.17
CA GLN A 833 24.55 9.88 -22.66
C GLN A 833 25.10 10.96 -23.60
N MET A 834 25.00 10.78 -24.92
CA MET A 834 25.37 11.80 -25.91
C MET A 834 24.51 13.05 -25.78
N LEU A 835 23.18 12.92 -25.61
CA LEU A 835 22.28 14.06 -25.35
C LEU A 835 22.68 14.81 -24.07
N LYS A 836 22.94 14.08 -22.98
CA LYS A 836 23.37 14.67 -21.71
C LYS A 836 24.75 15.34 -21.81
N MET A 837 25.69 14.75 -22.55
CA MET A 837 27.00 15.37 -22.81
C MET A 837 26.84 16.64 -23.65
N SER A 838 25.97 16.66 -24.65
CA SER A 838 25.69 17.86 -25.44
C SER A 838 25.16 19.01 -24.58
N HIS A 839 24.29 18.71 -23.60
CA HIS A 839 23.85 19.71 -22.62
C HIS A 839 25.00 20.23 -21.74
N VAL A 840 25.89 19.33 -21.27
CA VAL A 840 27.12 19.71 -20.55
C VAL A 840 28.01 20.61 -21.41
N GLN A 841 28.18 20.27 -22.70
CA GLN A 841 28.99 21.05 -23.63
C GLN A 841 28.43 22.46 -23.84
N PHE A 842 27.10 22.57 -23.96
CA PHE A 842 26.42 23.86 -24.06
C PHE A 842 26.60 24.70 -22.80
N ASP A 843 26.39 24.12 -21.61
CA ASP A 843 26.53 24.83 -20.35
C ASP A 843 27.98 25.29 -20.11
N ALA A 844 28.97 24.40 -20.30
CA ALA A 844 30.38 24.76 -20.16
C ALA A 844 30.82 25.82 -21.19
N TRP A 845 30.24 25.81 -22.39
CA TRP A 845 30.49 26.83 -23.40
C TRP A 845 29.99 28.22 -22.97
N GLN A 846 28.85 28.33 -22.28
CA GLN A 846 28.38 29.63 -21.78
C GLN A 846 29.39 30.28 -20.84
N GLU A 847 30.07 29.46 -20.04
CA GLU A 847 31.05 29.91 -19.05
C GLU A 847 32.36 30.41 -19.69
N MET A 848 32.63 30.08 -20.95
CA MET A 848 33.81 30.58 -21.69
C MET A 848 33.85 32.10 -21.83
N ALA A 849 32.69 32.76 -21.78
CA ALA A 849 32.62 34.22 -21.87
C ALA A 849 33.41 34.92 -20.75
N HIS A 850 33.63 34.23 -19.62
CA HIS A 850 34.37 34.71 -18.46
C HIS A 850 35.89 34.51 -18.56
N CYS A 851 36.38 33.73 -19.53
CA CYS A 851 37.81 33.45 -19.81
C CYS A 851 38.12 33.51 -21.32
N LYS A 852 37.43 34.40 -22.04
CA LYS A 852 37.45 34.46 -23.50
C LYS A 852 38.83 34.79 -24.08
N ASP A 853 39.63 35.59 -23.37
CA ASP A 853 40.92 36.06 -23.87
C ASP A 853 41.93 34.91 -23.79
N GLU A 854 41.98 34.21 -22.65
CA GLU A 854 42.80 33.02 -22.43
C GLU A 854 42.41 31.87 -23.36
N ILE A 855 41.11 31.66 -23.59
CA ILE A 855 40.64 30.65 -24.56
C ILE A 855 41.12 30.98 -25.97
N MET A 856 41.08 32.26 -26.39
CA MET A 856 41.50 32.63 -27.75
C MET A 856 43.00 32.42 -27.97
N GLU A 857 43.84 32.46 -26.93
CA GLU A 857 45.25 32.07 -27.05
C GLU A 857 45.41 30.60 -27.42
N LEU A 858 44.58 29.71 -26.84
CA LEU A 858 44.58 28.29 -27.12
C LEU A 858 43.99 27.98 -28.50
N VAL A 859 42.85 28.61 -28.83
CA VAL A 859 42.15 28.40 -30.11
C VAL A 859 43.04 28.79 -31.28
N LYS A 860 43.70 29.96 -31.24
CA LYS A 860 44.57 30.43 -32.35
C LYS A 860 45.75 29.52 -32.63
N LYS A 861 46.15 28.68 -31.68
CA LYS A 861 47.23 27.71 -31.86
C LYS A 861 46.81 26.55 -32.77
N ASP A 862 45.58 26.08 -32.61
CA ASP A 862 45.07 24.93 -33.37
C ASP A 862 44.23 25.36 -34.59
N HIS A 863 43.60 26.53 -34.52
CA HIS A 863 42.67 27.12 -35.48
C HIS A 863 43.01 28.59 -35.78
N PRO A 864 44.15 28.87 -36.45
CA PRO A 864 44.58 30.24 -36.75
C PRO A 864 43.62 31.01 -37.67
N GLU A 865 42.70 30.32 -38.35
CA GLU A 865 41.63 30.91 -39.16
C GLU A 865 40.56 31.63 -38.33
N LEU A 866 40.39 31.26 -37.05
CA LEU A 866 39.42 31.86 -36.14
C LEU A 866 40.04 33.10 -35.47
N LYS A 867 39.66 34.28 -35.95
CA LYS A 867 40.37 35.54 -35.61
C LYS A 867 39.95 36.09 -34.26
N ASN A 868 38.70 35.89 -33.89
CA ASN A 868 38.10 36.45 -32.68
C ASN A 868 37.16 35.45 -31.98
N TYR A 869 36.73 35.79 -30.77
CA TYR A 869 35.84 34.95 -29.95
C TYR A 869 34.48 34.69 -30.59
N GLY A 870 33.96 35.63 -31.39
CA GLY A 870 32.74 35.44 -32.18
C GLY A 870 32.88 34.31 -33.19
N ASP A 871 33.98 34.29 -33.95
CA ASP A 871 34.28 33.22 -34.92
C ASP A 871 34.35 31.86 -34.22
N TYR A 872 35.05 31.79 -33.07
CA TYR A 872 35.14 30.56 -32.28
C TYR A 872 33.78 30.12 -31.73
N ARG A 873 33.00 31.07 -31.22
CA ARG A 873 31.65 30.84 -30.71
C ARG A 873 30.76 30.23 -31.79
N GLU A 874 30.77 30.80 -32.99
CA GLU A 874 29.97 30.34 -34.12
C GLU A 874 30.40 28.94 -34.58
N TRP A 875 31.71 28.73 -34.73
CA TRP A 875 32.32 27.45 -35.07
C TRP A 875 31.93 26.33 -34.09
N TRP A 876 32.05 26.59 -32.78
CA TRP A 876 31.72 25.62 -31.74
C TRP A 876 30.21 25.36 -31.64
N SER A 877 29.40 26.42 -31.69
CA SER A 877 27.94 26.30 -31.55
C SER A 877 27.30 25.41 -32.61
N GLY A 878 27.86 25.40 -33.83
CA GLY A 878 27.42 24.53 -34.92
C GLY A 878 27.59 23.03 -34.62
N ARG A 879 28.64 22.66 -33.87
CA ARG A 879 29.04 21.25 -33.66
C ARG A 879 28.27 20.52 -32.57
N HIS A 880 27.80 21.22 -31.55
CA HIS A 880 26.97 20.61 -30.49
C HIS A 880 25.47 20.93 -30.65
N GLY A 881 25.09 21.82 -31.57
CA GLY A 881 23.73 22.33 -31.73
C GLY A 881 22.70 21.23 -32.04
N PHE A 882 23.08 20.20 -32.78
CA PHE A 882 22.16 19.16 -33.25
C PHE A 882 21.59 18.29 -32.11
N LEU A 883 22.48 17.68 -31.31
CA LEU A 883 22.08 16.90 -30.13
C LEU A 883 21.44 17.79 -29.06
N GLY A 884 21.90 19.05 -28.95
CA GLY A 884 21.33 20.04 -28.03
C GLY A 884 19.87 20.35 -28.37
N GLN A 885 19.54 20.56 -29.64
CA GLN A 885 18.16 20.79 -30.10
C GLN A 885 17.27 19.58 -29.90
N ILE A 886 17.76 18.36 -30.15
CA ILE A 886 17.00 17.13 -29.87
C ILE A 886 16.72 17.02 -28.35
N ASN A 887 17.74 17.25 -27.53
CA ASN A 887 17.63 17.20 -26.07
C ASN A 887 16.62 18.25 -25.54
N GLU A 888 16.73 19.48 -26.03
CA GLU A 888 15.81 20.57 -25.70
C GLU A 888 14.38 20.26 -26.15
N GLY A 889 14.20 19.73 -27.35
CA GLY A 889 12.92 19.30 -27.88
C GLY A 889 12.27 18.22 -27.02
N ILE A 890 13.03 17.19 -26.61
CA ILE A 890 12.56 16.15 -25.68
C ILE A 890 12.10 16.77 -24.36
N VAL A 891 12.94 17.61 -23.73
CA VAL A 891 12.68 18.21 -22.42
C VAL A 891 11.45 19.12 -22.48
N LYS A 892 11.40 20.05 -23.44
CA LYS A 892 10.29 21.00 -23.59
C LYS A 892 9.00 20.32 -23.99
N LYS A 893 9.01 19.42 -24.97
CA LYS A 893 7.83 18.66 -25.38
C LYS A 893 7.24 17.91 -24.20
N ARG A 894 8.09 17.20 -23.46
CA ARG A 894 7.69 16.42 -22.28
C ARG A 894 7.10 17.32 -21.20
N GLN A 895 7.83 18.35 -20.78
CA GLN A 895 7.39 19.27 -19.73
C GLN A 895 6.09 20.00 -20.11
N HIS A 896 6.04 20.63 -21.29
CA HIS A 896 4.86 21.38 -21.72
C HIS A 896 3.64 20.49 -21.92
N LEU A 897 3.82 19.23 -22.36
CA LEU A 897 2.70 18.31 -22.51
C LEU A 897 2.18 17.83 -21.14
N VAL A 898 3.07 17.56 -20.19
CA VAL A 898 2.71 17.26 -18.80
C VAL A 898 1.95 18.44 -18.20
N ASP A 899 2.49 19.65 -18.31
CA ASP A 899 1.85 20.88 -17.82
C ASP A 899 0.50 21.11 -18.49
N ALA A 900 0.39 20.94 -19.80
CA ALA A 900 -0.86 21.12 -20.53
C ALA A 900 -1.93 20.12 -20.10
N VAL A 901 -1.56 18.87 -19.84
CA VAL A 901 -2.49 17.85 -19.34
C VAL A 901 -2.87 18.11 -17.88
N ALA A 902 -1.93 18.55 -17.04
CA ALA A 902 -2.15 18.82 -15.61
C ALA A 902 -3.04 20.04 -15.37
N THR A 903 -2.80 21.11 -16.13
CA THR A 903 -3.51 22.38 -16.07
C THR A 903 -4.79 22.38 -16.91
N ASN A 904 -4.89 21.48 -17.90
CA ASN A 904 -5.85 21.59 -18.98
C ASN A 904 -5.72 22.88 -19.82
N ASP A 905 -4.51 23.40 -19.94
CA ASP A 905 -4.19 24.58 -20.73
C ASP A 905 -3.23 24.18 -21.86
N PHE A 906 -3.73 24.17 -23.09
CA PHE A 906 -2.94 23.87 -24.29
C PHE A 906 -2.38 25.14 -24.95
N GLY A 907 -2.18 26.21 -24.17
CA GLY A 907 -1.45 27.42 -24.56
C GLY A 907 -0.10 27.14 -25.23
N TYR A 908 0.55 26.03 -24.86
CA TYR A 908 1.82 25.57 -25.42
C TYR A 908 1.68 24.61 -26.60
N ALA A 909 0.49 24.40 -27.18
CA ALA A 909 0.30 23.44 -28.28
C ALA A 909 1.22 23.71 -29.47
N ALA A 910 1.47 24.99 -29.79
CA ALA A 910 2.42 25.37 -30.83
C ALA A 910 3.83 24.88 -30.55
N THR A 911 4.34 25.16 -29.34
CA THR A 911 5.66 24.70 -28.91
C THR A 911 5.72 23.18 -28.88
N ILE A 912 4.73 22.50 -28.31
CA ILE A 912 4.69 21.04 -28.23
C ILE A 912 4.80 20.41 -29.63
N LEU A 913 4.02 20.89 -30.61
CA LEU A 913 4.06 20.38 -31.98
C LEU A 913 5.36 20.73 -32.69
N GLN A 914 5.87 21.95 -32.51
CA GLN A 914 7.13 22.37 -33.08
C GLN A 914 8.28 21.49 -32.59
N GLU A 915 8.39 21.24 -31.28
CA GLU A 915 9.44 20.41 -30.71
C GLU A 915 9.34 18.94 -31.15
N ASP A 916 8.11 18.41 -31.32
CA ASP A 916 7.90 17.05 -31.84
C ASP A 916 8.33 16.91 -33.32
N ILE A 917 8.04 17.93 -34.13
CA ILE A 917 8.48 17.99 -35.53
C ILE A 917 9.99 18.18 -35.62
N THR A 918 10.57 19.05 -34.79
CA THR A 918 12.02 19.29 -34.71
C THR A 918 12.75 17.99 -34.39
N GLU A 919 12.36 17.30 -33.31
CA GLU A 919 12.92 15.99 -32.95
C GLU A 919 12.84 15.02 -34.12
N LYS A 920 11.69 14.94 -34.80
CA LYS A 920 11.49 13.99 -35.89
C LYS A 920 12.35 14.30 -37.12
N LEU A 921 12.44 15.56 -37.52
CA LEU A 921 13.22 15.98 -38.68
C LEU A 921 14.72 15.78 -38.43
N LEU A 922 15.21 16.20 -37.27
CA LEU A 922 16.61 16.03 -36.88
C LEU A 922 17.01 14.54 -36.81
N MET A 923 16.14 13.69 -36.25
CA MET A 923 16.39 12.23 -36.22
C MET A 923 16.42 11.60 -37.62
N ASN A 924 15.56 12.06 -38.53
CA ASN A 924 15.59 11.61 -39.92
C ASN A 924 16.89 12.03 -40.62
N ASP A 925 17.35 13.27 -40.39
CA ASP A 925 18.59 13.78 -40.98
C ASP A 925 19.81 13.02 -40.46
N LEU A 926 19.90 12.75 -39.15
CA LEU A 926 20.95 11.87 -38.59
C LEU A 926 20.94 10.47 -39.20
N THR A 927 19.75 9.92 -39.46
CA THR A 927 19.62 8.60 -40.10
C THR A 927 20.14 8.61 -41.54
N VAL A 928 19.90 9.70 -42.29
CA VAL A 928 20.39 9.87 -43.66
C VAL A 928 21.90 10.08 -43.65
N ILE A 929 22.40 11.01 -42.84
CA ILE A 929 23.83 11.32 -42.73
C ILE A 929 24.63 10.09 -42.28
N GLN A 930 24.13 9.32 -41.31
CA GLN A 930 24.79 8.07 -40.89
C GLN A 930 24.96 7.08 -42.04
N LYS A 931 24.02 7.03 -42.99
CA LYS A 931 24.12 6.15 -44.17
C LYS A 931 25.10 6.70 -45.20
N GLU A 932 25.14 8.01 -45.39
CA GLU A 932 25.98 8.67 -46.39
C GLU A 932 27.44 8.84 -45.94
N LYS A 933 27.66 9.07 -44.63
CA LYS A 933 28.95 9.42 -44.03
C LYS A 933 29.36 8.47 -42.90
N LYS A 934 29.06 7.16 -43.04
CA LYS A 934 29.25 6.15 -41.98
C LYS A 934 30.64 6.15 -41.33
N ASP A 935 31.69 6.42 -42.11
CA ASP A 935 33.08 6.36 -41.64
C ASP A 935 33.63 7.72 -41.16
N ALA A 936 32.88 8.81 -41.35
CA ALA A 936 33.27 10.14 -40.88
C ALA A 936 32.96 10.29 -39.38
N PRO A 937 33.73 11.10 -38.63
CA PRO A 937 33.41 11.43 -37.24
C PRO A 937 32.07 12.19 -37.16
N PHE A 938 31.38 12.07 -36.01
CA PHE A 938 30.09 12.71 -35.80
C PHE A 938 30.18 14.23 -35.88
N SER A 939 31.29 14.81 -35.41
CA SER A 939 31.63 16.23 -35.58
C SER A 939 31.58 16.74 -37.03
N GLU A 940 31.83 15.87 -38.02
CA GLU A 940 31.66 16.20 -39.45
C GLU A 940 30.23 15.97 -39.97
N TRP A 941 29.43 15.15 -39.28
CA TRP A 941 28.02 14.95 -39.61
C TRP A 941 27.22 16.21 -39.31
N VAL A 942 27.54 16.86 -38.19
CA VAL A 942 26.86 18.05 -37.68
C VAL A 942 27.71 19.31 -37.81
N SER A 943 28.40 19.44 -38.95
CA SER A 943 29.14 20.66 -39.28
C SER A 943 28.26 21.91 -39.21
N HIS A 944 28.86 23.10 -39.07
CA HIS A 944 28.13 24.35 -38.93
C HIS A 944 27.05 24.54 -40.01
N ASP A 945 27.39 24.33 -41.29
CA ASP A 945 26.46 24.50 -42.41
C ASP A 945 25.27 23.53 -42.34
N VAL A 946 25.53 22.26 -42.02
CA VAL A 946 24.47 21.23 -41.86
C VAL A 946 23.55 21.58 -40.68
N SER A 947 24.13 22.04 -39.57
CA SER A 947 23.37 22.48 -38.40
C SER A 947 22.54 23.72 -38.67
N GLN A 948 23.04 24.68 -39.46
CA GLN A 948 22.28 25.87 -39.88
C GLN A 948 21.13 25.52 -40.84
N GLU A 949 21.39 24.66 -41.83
CA GLU A 949 20.35 24.17 -42.74
C GLU A 949 19.25 23.44 -41.95
N SER A 950 19.64 22.56 -41.03
CA SER A 950 18.71 21.82 -40.18
C SER A 950 17.92 22.75 -39.26
N TYR A 951 18.56 23.77 -38.68
CA TYR A 951 17.90 24.78 -37.85
C TYR A 951 16.88 25.61 -38.65
N LEU A 952 17.25 26.03 -39.87
CA LEU A 952 16.35 26.74 -40.77
C LEU A 952 15.15 25.84 -41.14
N LYS A 953 15.43 24.57 -41.46
CA LYS A 953 14.44 23.55 -41.79
C LYS A 953 13.43 23.34 -40.67
N THR A 954 13.88 23.17 -39.43
CA THR A 954 12.99 22.92 -38.28
C THR A 954 12.19 24.15 -37.88
N ASN A 955 12.79 25.35 -37.90
CA ASN A 955 12.07 26.59 -37.62
C ASN A 955 10.97 26.90 -38.65
N LEU A 956 11.29 26.80 -39.93
CA LEU A 956 10.30 27.02 -40.99
C LEU A 956 9.26 25.90 -41.02
N ALA A 957 9.61 24.68 -40.62
CA ALA A 957 8.62 23.61 -40.47
C ALA A 957 7.61 23.92 -39.35
N GLY A 958 8.07 24.51 -38.24
CA GLY A 958 7.21 24.96 -37.14
C GLY A 958 6.16 26.00 -37.58
N THR A 959 6.51 26.92 -38.47
CA THR A 959 5.55 27.94 -38.95
C THR A 959 4.46 27.35 -39.85
N GLN A 960 4.74 26.27 -40.59
CA GLN A 960 3.75 25.64 -41.46
C GLN A 960 2.69 24.81 -40.71
N VAL A 961 2.94 24.47 -39.44
CA VAL A 961 1.93 23.82 -38.58
C VAL A 961 1.25 24.80 -37.62
N ALA A 962 1.44 26.11 -37.80
CA ALA A 962 0.86 27.14 -36.93
C ALA A 962 -0.68 27.11 -36.91
N GLU A 963 -1.33 26.75 -38.02
CA GLU A 963 -2.79 26.58 -38.08
C GLU A 963 -3.25 25.44 -37.17
N GLN A 964 -2.60 24.28 -37.25
CA GLN A 964 -2.89 23.11 -36.41
C GLN A 964 -2.62 23.42 -34.93
N ALA A 965 -1.52 24.10 -34.64
CA ALA A 965 -1.18 24.56 -33.31
C ALA A 965 -2.25 25.51 -32.72
N THR A 966 -2.68 26.50 -33.51
CA THR A 966 -3.74 27.46 -33.13
C THR A 966 -5.06 26.73 -32.89
N PHE A 967 -5.38 25.76 -33.75
CA PHE A 967 -6.55 24.92 -33.58
C PHE A 967 -6.50 24.12 -32.26
N LEU A 968 -5.40 23.44 -31.95
CA LEU A 968 -5.27 22.68 -30.69
C LEU A 968 -5.31 23.57 -29.45
N ASN A 969 -4.70 24.76 -29.51
CA ASN A 969 -4.77 25.75 -28.43
C ASN A 969 -6.22 26.22 -28.17
N ASN A 970 -6.96 26.52 -29.24
CA ASN A 970 -8.36 26.94 -29.16
C ASN A 970 -9.33 25.78 -28.84
N ASN A 971 -8.88 24.53 -28.92
CA ASN A 971 -9.69 23.33 -28.69
C ASN A 971 -8.99 22.38 -27.71
N PRO A 972 -8.82 22.78 -26.43
CA PRO A 972 -8.05 22.01 -25.44
C PRO A 972 -8.61 20.61 -25.19
N GLU A 973 -9.91 20.38 -25.39
CA GLU A 973 -10.48 19.02 -25.32
C GLU A 973 -9.90 18.10 -26.41
N VAL A 974 -9.80 18.60 -27.65
CA VAL A 974 -9.22 17.88 -28.79
C VAL A 974 -7.74 17.60 -28.52
N ALA A 975 -7.00 18.61 -28.07
CA ALA A 975 -5.59 18.45 -27.73
C ALA A 975 -5.38 17.40 -26.63
N ARG A 976 -6.21 17.38 -25.59
CA ARG A 976 -6.18 16.36 -24.53
C ARG A 976 -6.48 14.95 -25.06
N GLN A 977 -7.39 14.82 -26.02
CA GLN A 977 -7.68 13.53 -26.66
C GLN A 977 -6.47 13.04 -27.49
N LEU A 978 -5.67 13.96 -28.01
CA LEU A 978 -4.48 13.67 -28.83
C LEU A 978 -3.17 13.61 -28.04
N ALA A 979 -3.14 13.99 -26.76
CA ALA A 979 -1.91 14.09 -25.96
C ALA A 979 -1.03 12.83 -26.00
N ALA A 980 -1.62 11.62 -25.91
CA ALA A 980 -0.86 10.38 -26.00
C ALA A 980 -0.20 10.18 -27.39
N LYS A 981 -0.86 10.62 -28.47
CA LYS A 981 -0.33 10.54 -29.84
C LYS A 981 0.75 11.58 -30.13
N ILE A 982 0.69 12.70 -29.42
CA ILE A 982 1.75 13.72 -29.43
C ILE A 982 2.95 13.16 -28.64
N ALA A 983 2.71 12.57 -27.47
CA ALA A 983 3.75 12.00 -26.62
C ALA A 983 4.55 10.88 -27.30
N ASP A 984 3.85 9.99 -28.02
CA ASP A 984 4.47 8.87 -28.74
C ASP A 984 5.01 9.24 -30.14
N GLY A 985 4.79 10.48 -30.59
CA GLY A 985 5.20 10.97 -31.92
C GLY A 985 4.40 10.40 -33.09
N SER A 986 3.29 9.71 -32.85
CA SER A 986 2.51 9.06 -33.91
C SER A 986 1.82 10.06 -34.85
N LEU A 987 1.58 11.30 -34.41
CA LEU A 987 1.09 12.38 -35.28
C LEU A 987 2.17 12.89 -36.24
N SER A 988 3.43 12.94 -35.81
CA SER A 988 4.55 13.45 -36.60
C SER A 988 5.35 12.37 -37.32
N LYS A 989 5.03 11.09 -37.14
CA LYS A 989 5.83 9.95 -37.65
C LYS A 989 6.16 10.00 -39.15
N ASN A 990 5.29 10.61 -39.97
CA ASN A 990 5.43 10.71 -41.42
C ASN A 990 5.89 12.10 -41.89
N VAL A 991 6.24 12.99 -40.96
CA VAL A 991 6.65 14.34 -41.28
C VAL A 991 7.97 14.32 -42.03
N THR A 992 7.98 15.00 -43.17
CA THR A 992 9.16 15.30 -43.96
C THR A 992 9.18 16.79 -44.26
N ALA A 993 10.39 17.33 -44.45
CA ALA A 993 10.57 18.71 -44.85
C ALA A 993 11.66 18.79 -45.92
N SER A 994 11.43 19.62 -46.93
CA SER A 994 12.43 19.98 -47.94
C SER A 994 12.67 21.49 -47.91
N VAL A 995 13.92 21.91 -47.89
CA VAL A 995 14.31 23.33 -47.92
C VAL A 995 14.67 23.72 -49.35
N ASP A 996 14.11 24.82 -49.84
CA ASP A 996 14.58 25.53 -51.03
C ASP A 996 15.44 26.70 -50.53
N MET A 997 16.77 26.50 -50.58
CA MET A 997 17.75 27.47 -50.10
C MET A 997 17.81 28.73 -50.96
N GLU A 998 17.41 28.69 -52.24
CA GLU A 998 17.37 29.87 -53.09
C GLU A 998 16.21 30.80 -52.71
N LYS A 999 15.07 30.22 -52.33
CA LYS A 999 13.87 30.96 -51.94
C LYS A 999 13.73 31.17 -50.44
N PHE A 1000 14.59 30.54 -49.63
CA PHE A 1000 14.45 30.45 -48.17
C PHE A 1000 13.05 29.97 -47.76
N THR A 1001 12.53 28.96 -48.47
CA THR A 1001 11.22 28.36 -48.19
C THR A 1001 11.36 26.90 -47.79
N VAL A 1002 10.46 26.42 -46.93
CA VAL A 1002 10.34 25.00 -46.59
C VAL A 1002 9.00 24.48 -47.07
N THR A 1003 8.96 23.22 -47.49
CA THR A 1003 7.70 22.49 -47.68
C THR A 1003 7.66 21.33 -46.70
N VAL A 1004 6.74 21.39 -45.74
CA VAL A 1004 6.43 20.31 -44.81
C VAL A 1004 5.30 19.47 -45.38
N SER A 1005 5.48 18.15 -45.35
CA SER A 1005 4.42 17.21 -45.72
C SER A 1005 4.27 16.12 -44.67
N GLY A 1006 3.13 15.43 -44.67
CA GLY A 1006 2.90 14.26 -43.80
C GLY A 1006 2.39 14.57 -42.39
N PHE A 1007 2.31 15.85 -41.97
CA PHE A 1007 1.60 16.23 -40.75
C PHE A 1007 0.08 16.29 -40.98
N PRO A 1008 -0.77 15.86 -40.02
CA PRO A 1008 -2.23 15.88 -40.18
C PRO A 1008 -2.81 17.29 -40.40
N SER A 1009 -3.85 17.39 -41.24
CA SER A 1009 -4.65 18.62 -41.35
C SER A 1009 -5.50 18.85 -40.09
N VAL A 1010 -6.06 20.05 -39.92
CA VAL A 1010 -7.01 20.35 -38.82
C VAL A 1010 -8.19 19.37 -38.79
N ASP A 1011 -8.73 19.01 -39.96
CA ASP A 1011 -9.83 18.06 -40.04
C ASP A 1011 -9.41 16.63 -39.71
N ASP A 1012 -8.18 16.24 -40.05
CA ASP A 1012 -7.63 14.95 -39.63
C ASP A 1012 -7.39 14.89 -38.12
N LEU A 1013 -6.95 15.99 -37.50
CA LEU A 1013 -6.80 16.10 -36.05
C LEU A 1013 -8.16 15.95 -35.35
N LYS A 1014 -9.21 16.64 -35.83
CA LYS A 1014 -10.59 16.47 -35.32
C LYS A 1014 -11.05 15.02 -35.40
N LYS A 1015 -10.92 14.40 -36.58
CA LYS A 1015 -11.30 13.00 -36.80
C LYS A 1015 -10.52 12.03 -35.91
N THR A 1016 -9.24 12.27 -35.73
CA THR A 1016 -8.36 11.46 -34.87
C THR A 1016 -8.78 11.59 -33.40
N ALA A 1017 -9.06 12.80 -32.93
CA ALA A 1017 -9.50 13.06 -31.56
C ALA A 1017 -10.85 12.38 -31.26
N GLN A 1018 -11.83 12.52 -32.17
CA GLN A 1018 -13.11 11.82 -32.10
C GLN A 1018 -12.92 10.29 -32.05
N ALA A 1019 -12.00 9.74 -32.84
CA ALA A 1019 -11.68 8.32 -32.79
C ALA A 1019 -11.09 7.91 -31.43
N GLU A 1020 -10.18 8.69 -30.84
CA GLU A 1020 -9.64 8.43 -29.50
C GLU A 1020 -10.70 8.51 -28.40
N GLN A 1021 -11.64 9.45 -28.51
CA GLN A 1021 -12.79 9.51 -27.60
C GLN A 1021 -13.67 8.25 -27.71
N PHE A 1022 -13.88 7.75 -28.93
CA PHE A 1022 -14.61 6.51 -29.17
C PHE A 1022 -13.87 5.29 -28.61
N LEU A 1023 -12.54 5.24 -28.70
CA LEU A 1023 -11.75 4.16 -28.10
C LEU A 1023 -11.88 4.12 -26.57
N LYS A 1024 -11.98 5.28 -25.91
CA LYS A 1024 -12.30 5.31 -24.47
C LYS A 1024 -13.69 4.74 -24.17
N LYS A 1025 -14.68 4.95 -25.04
CA LYS A 1025 -16.00 4.31 -24.92
C LYS A 1025 -15.91 2.81 -25.14
N THR A 1026 -15.10 2.38 -26.11
CA THR A 1026 -14.80 0.97 -26.42
C THR A 1026 -14.27 0.23 -25.19
N ASP A 1027 -13.29 0.81 -24.48
CA ASP A 1027 -12.70 0.17 -23.31
C ASP A 1027 -13.71 0.06 -22.15
N LYS A 1028 -14.55 1.08 -21.95
CA LYS A 1028 -15.66 1.01 -20.98
C LYS A 1028 -16.69 -0.04 -21.35
N ALA A 1029 -17.01 -0.17 -22.64
CA ALA A 1029 -17.95 -1.19 -23.14
C ALA A 1029 -17.39 -2.61 -22.95
N LEU A 1030 -16.11 -2.83 -23.25
CA LEU A 1030 -15.42 -4.10 -22.97
C LEU A 1030 -15.47 -4.46 -21.48
N GLY A 1031 -15.22 -3.48 -20.61
CA GLY A 1031 -15.35 -3.67 -19.15
C GLY A 1031 -16.76 -4.06 -18.72
N ARG A 1032 -17.80 -3.36 -19.20
CA ARG A 1032 -19.19 -3.69 -18.90
C ARG A 1032 -19.59 -5.07 -19.43
N LEU A 1033 -19.17 -5.43 -20.64
CA LEU A 1033 -19.43 -6.75 -21.22
C LEU A 1033 -18.72 -7.85 -20.44
N LYS A 1034 -17.45 -7.65 -20.04
CA LYS A 1034 -16.69 -8.62 -19.21
C LYS A 1034 -17.41 -8.90 -17.89
N ASN A 1035 -18.01 -7.87 -17.29
CA ASN A 1035 -18.65 -7.94 -15.98
C ASN A 1035 -20.17 -8.18 -16.03
N GLY A 1036 -20.78 -8.27 -17.22
CA GLY A 1036 -22.24 -8.40 -17.38
C GLY A 1036 -23.04 -7.16 -16.93
N GLN A 1037 -22.42 -5.99 -16.85
CA GLN A 1037 -22.98 -4.75 -16.29
C GLN A 1037 -23.66 -3.85 -17.34
N TYR A 1038 -24.60 -4.39 -18.11
CA TYR A 1038 -25.42 -3.64 -19.06
C TYR A 1038 -26.88 -3.56 -18.57
N LYS A 1039 -27.54 -2.42 -18.82
CA LYS A 1039 -28.84 -2.11 -18.22
C LYS A 1039 -29.99 -2.89 -18.84
N ASN A 1040 -29.91 -3.13 -20.14
CA ASN A 1040 -30.94 -3.73 -20.97
C ASN A 1040 -30.35 -4.25 -22.28
N LYS A 1041 -31.20 -4.85 -23.12
CA LYS A 1041 -30.84 -5.41 -24.42
C LYS A 1041 -30.22 -4.36 -25.35
N GLU A 1042 -30.76 -3.16 -25.37
CA GLU A 1042 -30.30 -2.06 -26.21
C GLU A 1042 -28.87 -1.66 -25.83
N SER A 1043 -28.60 -1.50 -24.53
CA SER A 1043 -27.26 -1.19 -24.02
C SER A 1043 -26.25 -2.32 -24.26
N PHE A 1044 -26.70 -3.59 -24.24
CA PHE A 1044 -25.85 -4.72 -24.63
C PHE A 1044 -25.42 -4.64 -26.09
N ILE A 1045 -26.36 -4.38 -27.01
CA ILE A 1045 -26.06 -4.24 -28.45
C ILE A 1045 -25.13 -3.06 -28.69
N GLU A 1046 -25.36 -1.93 -28.02
CA GLU A 1046 -24.51 -0.75 -28.12
C GLU A 1046 -23.08 -1.02 -27.62
N ASP A 1047 -22.95 -1.69 -26.47
CA ASP A 1047 -21.64 -2.07 -25.93
C ASP A 1047 -20.91 -3.05 -26.85
N CYS A 1048 -21.62 -4.02 -27.44
CA CYS A 1048 -21.06 -4.93 -28.44
C CYS A 1048 -20.56 -4.18 -29.68
N ALA A 1049 -21.34 -3.22 -30.19
CA ALA A 1049 -20.96 -2.40 -31.34
C ALA A 1049 -19.72 -1.56 -31.03
N CYS A 1050 -19.70 -0.87 -29.88
CA CYS A 1050 -18.55 -0.10 -29.42
C CYS A 1050 -17.29 -0.98 -29.35
N ALA A 1051 -17.37 -2.11 -28.63
CA ALA A 1051 -16.28 -3.04 -28.43
C ALA A 1051 -15.68 -3.54 -29.76
N MET A 1052 -16.53 -4.02 -30.68
CA MET A 1052 -16.06 -4.56 -31.96
C MET A 1052 -15.50 -3.47 -32.88
N ILE A 1053 -16.18 -2.33 -33.00
CA ILE A 1053 -15.75 -1.24 -33.90
C ILE A 1053 -14.43 -0.63 -33.43
N GLY A 1054 -14.27 -0.40 -32.13
CA GLY A 1054 -13.01 0.13 -31.60
C GLY A 1054 -11.85 -0.85 -31.81
N GLN A 1055 -12.07 -2.15 -31.61
CA GLN A 1055 -11.06 -3.17 -31.88
C GLN A 1055 -10.75 -3.33 -33.37
N MET A 1056 -11.74 -3.17 -34.25
CA MET A 1056 -11.52 -3.11 -35.70
C MET A 1056 -10.65 -1.92 -36.10
N TYR A 1057 -10.93 -0.74 -35.55
CA TYR A 1057 -10.13 0.46 -35.79
C TYR A 1057 -8.67 0.26 -35.36
N ARG A 1058 -8.44 -0.27 -34.15
CA ARG A 1058 -7.10 -0.65 -33.64
C ARG A 1058 -6.40 -1.62 -34.57
N SER A 1059 -7.10 -2.69 -34.97
CA SER A 1059 -6.55 -3.77 -35.79
C SER A 1059 -6.27 -3.40 -37.25
N ASN A 1060 -6.91 -2.34 -37.76
CA ASN A 1060 -6.74 -1.82 -39.12
C ASN A 1060 -5.78 -0.63 -39.20
N GLY A 1061 -4.92 -0.45 -38.19
CA GLY A 1061 -3.91 0.60 -38.15
C GLY A 1061 -4.50 2.01 -38.01
N GLY A 1062 -5.64 2.16 -37.35
CA GLY A 1062 -6.27 3.45 -37.10
C GLY A 1062 -6.97 4.07 -38.32
N LYS A 1063 -7.35 3.27 -39.32
CA LYS A 1063 -8.12 3.74 -40.46
C LYS A 1063 -9.60 3.79 -40.13
N LEU A 1064 -10.21 4.96 -40.31
CA LEU A 1064 -11.66 5.14 -40.16
C LEU A 1064 -12.43 4.26 -41.16
N PRO A 1065 -13.61 3.73 -40.76
CA PRO A 1065 -14.49 3.01 -41.66
C PRO A 1065 -14.92 3.96 -42.79
N ARG A 1066 -15.20 3.40 -43.97
CA ARG A 1066 -15.74 4.18 -45.09
C ARG A 1066 -17.26 4.01 -45.19
N GLY A 1067 -17.98 5.08 -45.49
CA GLY A 1067 -19.41 5.12 -45.84
C GLY A 1067 -19.69 4.52 -47.22
N LYS A 1068 -20.98 4.38 -47.58
CA LYS A 1068 -21.39 3.77 -48.88
C LYS A 1068 -20.93 4.58 -50.09
N ASP A 1069 -20.78 5.89 -49.90
CA ASP A 1069 -20.23 6.86 -50.84
C ASP A 1069 -18.70 6.78 -51.00
N GLY A 1070 -18.02 5.96 -50.21
CA GLY A 1070 -16.56 5.83 -50.23
C GLY A 1070 -15.82 6.81 -49.31
N ASN A 1071 -16.52 7.76 -48.70
CA ASN A 1071 -15.94 8.74 -47.78
C ASN A 1071 -15.66 8.13 -46.41
N SER A 1072 -14.69 8.66 -45.65
CA SER A 1072 -14.44 8.24 -44.26
C SER A 1072 -15.62 8.64 -43.37
N MET A 1073 -16.11 7.71 -42.56
CA MET A 1073 -17.17 7.88 -41.58
C MET A 1073 -16.58 7.90 -40.17
N SER A 1074 -17.16 8.69 -39.25
CA SER A 1074 -16.73 8.66 -37.85
C SER A 1074 -17.04 7.29 -37.21
N LEU A 1075 -16.32 6.93 -36.15
CA LEU A 1075 -16.61 5.68 -35.44
C LEU A 1075 -17.99 5.70 -34.77
N GLU A 1076 -18.47 6.87 -34.37
CA GLU A 1076 -19.80 7.04 -33.76
C GLU A 1076 -20.91 6.81 -34.78
N ASP A 1077 -20.81 7.43 -35.97
CA ASP A 1077 -21.79 7.22 -37.05
C ASP A 1077 -21.79 5.76 -37.51
N TYR A 1078 -20.60 5.14 -37.55
CA TYR A 1078 -20.48 3.73 -37.89
C TYR A 1078 -21.10 2.84 -36.82
N LYS A 1079 -20.93 3.15 -35.53
CA LYS A 1079 -21.61 2.48 -34.43
C LYS A 1079 -23.12 2.60 -34.58
N ASP A 1080 -23.65 3.80 -34.77
CA ASP A 1080 -25.09 4.02 -34.88
C ASP A 1080 -25.67 3.28 -36.09
N MET A 1081 -24.94 3.23 -37.20
CA MET A 1081 -25.31 2.42 -38.36
C MET A 1081 -25.33 0.91 -38.03
N GLN A 1082 -24.36 0.39 -37.26
CA GLN A 1082 -24.31 -1.03 -36.88
C GLN A 1082 -25.38 -1.41 -35.85
N VAL A 1083 -25.61 -0.57 -34.83
CA VAL A 1083 -26.65 -0.81 -33.81
C VAL A 1083 -28.04 -0.90 -34.45
N ASN A 1084 -28.28 -0.13 -35.51
CA ASN A 1084 -29.53 -0.16 -36.28
C ASN A 1084 -29.54 -1.20 -37.42
N SER A 1085 -28.42 -1.90 -37.65
CA SER A 1085 -28.31 -2.93 -38.69
C SER A 1085 -28.87 -4.26 -38.18
N LYS A 1086 -29.94 -4.74 -38.81
CA LYS A 1086 -30.49 -6.08 -38.54
C LYS A 1086 -29.43 -7.17 -38.68
N GLN A 1087 -28.54 -7.05 -39.68
CA GLN A 1087 -27.45 -8.01 -39.89
C GLN A 1087 -26.49 -8.06 -38.72
N PHE A 1088 -26.11 -6.91 -38.15
CA PHE A 1088 -25.23 -6.86 -36.99
C PHE A 1088 -25.92 -7.44 -35.75
N VAL A 1089 -27.16 -7.02 -35.47
CA VAL A 1089 -27.94 -7.53 -34.33
C VAL A 1089 -28.15 -9.04 -34.43
N ASP A 1090 -28.44 -9.56 -35.63
CA ASP A 1090 -28.60 -11.00 -35.84
C ASP A 1090 -27.26 -11.74 -35.72
N SER A 1091 -26.12 -11.13 -36.04
CA SER A 1091 -24.79 -11.72 -35.82
C SER A 1091 -24.42 -11.88 -34.35
N LEU A 1092 -25.09 -11.12 -33.46
CA LEU A 1092 -24.96 -11.26 -32.01
C LEU A 1092 -25.84 -12.40 -31.46
N ARG A 1093 -26.68 -13.07 -32.25
CA ARG A 1093 -27.52 -14.17 -31.76
C ARG A 1093 -26.72 -15.44 -31.56
N SER A 1094 -27.08 -16.23 -30.55
CA SER A 1094 -26.44 -17.51 -30.30
C SER A 1094 -26.75 -18.49 -31.44
N PRO A 1095 -25.74 -19.14 -32.05
CA PRO A 1095 -25.97 -20.19 -33.04
C PRO A 1095 -26.78 -21.37 -32.48
N GLU A 1096 -26.59 -21.68 -31.20
CA GLU A 1096 -27.25 -22.77 -30.49
C GLU A 1096 -28.69 -22.41 -30.09
N ASN A 1097 -28.97 -21.12 -29.87
CA ASN A 1097 -30.31 -20.63 -29.54
C ASN A 1097 -30.54 -19.23 -30.15
N PRO A 1098 -31.06 -19.14 -31.38
CA PRO A 1098 -31.22 -17.88 -32.10
C PRO A 1098 -32.14 -16.85 -31.41
N LYS A 1099 -32.96 -17.27 -30.44
CA LYS A 1099 -33.79 -16.34 -29.65
C LYS A 1099 -32.96 -15.52 -28.65
N ASN A 1100 -31.80 -16.04 -28.24
CA ASN A 1100 -30.91 -15.41 -27.27
C ASN A 1100 -29.68 -14.79 -27.95
N PHE A 1101 -29.08 -13.79 -27.32
CA PHE A 1101 -27.77 -13.27 -27.73
C PHE A 1101 -26.64 -14.20 -27.28
N ILE A 1102 -25.49 -14.12 -27.96
CA ILE A 1102 -24.24 -14.70 -27.48
C ILE A 1102 -23.89 -14.10 -26.12
N SER A 1103 -23.19 -14.88 -25.30
CA SER A 1103 -22.81 -14.41 -23.97
C SER A 1103 -21.88 -13.18 -24.07
N PRO A 1104 -21.98 -12.22 -23.13
CA PRO A 1104 -21.09 -11.06 -23.09
C PRO A 1104 -19.60 -11.43 -23.11
N LYS A 1105 -19.22 -12.49 -22.39
CA LYS A 1105 -17.86 -13.04 -22.41
C LYS A 1105 -17.41 -13.44 -23.81
N LYS A 1106 -18.27 -14.12 -24.58
CA LYS A 1106 -17.97 -14.52 -25.97
C LYS A 1106 -17.79 -13.30 -26.89
N VAL A 1107 -18.51 -12.20 -26.65
CA VAL A 1107 -18.29 -10.93 -27.36
C VAL A 1107 -16.91 -10.35 -27.05
N VAL A 1108 -16.52 -10.30 -25.77
CA VAL A 1108 -15.20 -9.82 -25.35
C VAL A 1108 -14.09 -10.67 -25.96
N ASP A 1109 -14.23 -12.00 -25.93
CA ASP A 1109 -13.27 -12.93 -26.55
C ASP A 1109 -13.16 -12.71 -28.07
N MET A 1110 -14.29 -12.42 -28.73
CA MET A 1110 -14.29 -12.08 -30.16
C MET A 1110 -13.63 -10.74 -30.44
N ALA A 1111 -13.91 -9.72 -29.64
CA ALA A 1111 -13.35 -8.38 -29.77
C ALA A 1111 -11.83 -8.36 -29.54
N ASN A 1112 -11.34 -9.19 -28.63
CA ASN A 1112 -9.90 -9.30 -28.33
C ASN A 1112 -9.16 -10.25 -29.29
N ASN A 1113 -9.86 -11.00 -30.14
CA ASN A 1113 -9.25 -11.85 -31.15
C ASN A 1113 -8.87 -11.03 -32.41
N GLN A 1114 -7.64 -10.52 -32.42
CA GLN A 1114 -7.14 -9.65 -33.49
C GLN A 1114 -7.28 -10.25 -34.90
N LYS A 1115 -7.00 -11.56 -35.08
CA LYS A 1115 -7.13 -12.23 -36.38
C LYS A 1115 -8.58 -12.23 -36.86
N LYS A 1116 -9.52 -12.54 -35.97
CA LYS A 1116 -10.95 -12.56 -36.27
C LYS A 1116 -11.46 -11.16 -36.62
N ILE A 1117 -11.06 -10.16 -35.85
CA ILE A 1117 -11.41 -8.75 -36.08
C ILE A 1117 -10.83 -8.23 -37.40
N GLN A 1118 -9.59 -8.56 -37.73
CA GLN A 1118 -9.00 -8.25 -39.03
C GLN A 1118 -9.74 -8.94 -40.18
N GLY A 1119 -10.16 -10.20 -39.99
CA GLY A 1119 -11.00 -10.93 -40.93
C GLY A 1119 -12.32 -10.21 -41.19
N MET A 1120 -13.04 -9.85 -40.12
CA MET A 1120 -14.31 -9.11 -40.20
C MET A 1120 -14.14 -7.76 -40.92
N ALA A 1121 -13.05 -7.02 -40.63
CA ALA A 1121 -12.75 -5.75 -41.30
C ALA A 1121 -12.48 -5.95 -42.81
N LYS A 1122 -11.76 -7.01 -43.19
CA LYS A 1122 -11.50 -7.34 -44.60
C LYS A 1122 -12.76 -7.80 -45.33
N ASP A 1123 -13.59 -8.63 -44.70
CA ASP A 1123 -14.83 -9.13 -45.29
C ASP A 1123 -15.82 -8.00 -45.54
N LEU A 1124 -15.92 -7.03 -44.62
CA LEU A 1124 -16.71 -5.81 -44.80
C LEU A 1124 -16.20 -4.95 -45.95
N ALA A 1125 -14.88 -4.81 -46.10
CA ALA A 1125 -14.29 -4.12 -47.25
C ALA A 1125 -14.56 -4.85 -48.57
N ALA A 1126 -14.50 -6.20 -48.57
CA ALA A 1126 -14.70 -7.03 -49.75
C ALA A 1126 -16.17 -7.09 -50.22
N GLN A 1127 -17.13 -7.14 -49.28
CA GLN A 1127 -18.57 -7.08 -49.59
C GLN A 1127 -18.93 -5.78 -50.32
N LYS A 1128 -18.30 -4.66 -49.96
CA LYS A 1128 -18.49 -3.37 -50.65
C LYS A 1128 -17.97 -3.34 -52.07
N ASN A 1129 -16.79 -3.92 -52.32
CA ASN A 1129 -16.24 -4.00 -53.68
C ASN A 1129 -17.14 -4.83 -54.61
N LYS A 1130 -17.91 -5.79 -54.08
CA LYS A 1130 -18.95 -6.50 -54.85
C LYS A 1130 -20.17 -5.63 -55.14
N THR A 1131 -20.65 -4.82 -54.19
CA THR A 1131 -21.83 -3.95 -54.39
C THR A 1131 -21.56 -2.75 -55.30
N VAL A 1132 -20.37 -2.14 -55.23
CA VAL A 1132 -19.98 -1.03 -56.12
C VAL A 1132 -19.80 -1.49 -57.57
N ASN A 1133 -19.31 -2.71 -57.80
CA ASN A 1133 -19.22 -3.30 -59.14
C ASN A 1133 -20.59 -3.72 -59.71
N MET A 1134 -21.61 -3.97 -58.88
CA MET A 1134 -22.97 -4.26 -59.35
C MET A 1134 -23.76 -3.00 -59.72
N ASN A 1135 -23.46 -1.84 -59.12
CA ASN A 1135 -24.16 -0.59 -59.38
C ASN A 1135 -23.50 0.30 -60.45
N ASN A 1136 -22.39 -0.13 -61.06
CA ASN A 1136 -21.76 0.57 -62.19
C ASN A 1136 -21.54 -0.38 -63.39
N PRO A 1137 -22.62 -0.91 -64.01
CA PRO A 1137 -22.53 -1.89 -65.10
C PRO A 1137 -21.77 -1.36 -66.32
N GLN A 1138 -21.72 -0.03 -66.54
CA GLN A 1138 -21.00 0.58 -67.68
C GLN A 1138 -19.48 0.34 -67.66
N LYS A 1139 -18.86 0.16 -66.49
CA LYS A 1139 -17.41 -0.09 -66.41
C LYS A 1139 -17.03 -1.55 -66.73
N ASN A 1140 -17.96 -2.49 -66.55
CA ASN A 1140 -17.81 -3.87 -67.00
C ASN A 1140 -18.15 -4.03 -68.49
N VAL A 1141 -19.13 -3.28 -69.01
CA VAL A 1141 -19.41 -3.24 -70.46
C VAL A 1141 -18.19 -2.72 -71.24
N ASN A 1142 -17.50 -1.67 -70.77
CA ASN A 1142 -16.29 -1.21 -71.47
C ASN A 1142 -15.14 -2.22 -71.46
N LYS A 1143 -14.96 -2.99 -70.38
CA LYS A 1143 -13.95 -4.06 -70.33
C LYS A 1143 -14.31 -5.26 -71.21
N GLU A 1144 -15.59 -5.55 -71.39
CA GLU A 1144 -16.06 -6.63 -72.25
C GLU A 1144 -16.08 -6.22 -73.72
N VAL A 1145 -16.36 -4.95 -74.02
CA VAL A 1145 -16.21 -4.33 -75.34
C VAL A 1145 -14.73 -4.26 -75.74
N GLU A 1146 -13.80 -3.88 -74.85
CA GLU A 1146 -12.36 -3.95 -75.14
C GLU A 1146 -11.88 -5.39 -75.42
N LYS A 1147 -12.47 -6.38 -74.74
CA LYS A 1147 -12.17 -7.80 -74.95
C LYS A 1147 -12.79 -8.37 -76.24
N GLN A 1148 -13.94 -7.84 -76.68
CA GLN A 1148 -14.56 -8.21 -77.96
C GLN A 1148 -13.94 -7.47 -79.15
N VAL A 1149 -13.55 -6.20 -79.01
CA VAL A 1149 -12.81 -5.44 -80.02
C VAL A 1149 -11.41 -6.02 -80.23
N GLY A 1150 -10.76 -6.50 -79.16
CA GLY A 1150 -9.50 -7.25 -79.26
C GLY A 1150 -9.63 -8.64 -79.89
N ALA A 1151 -10.84 -9.21 -79.99
CA ALA A 1151 -11.08 -10.51 -80.61
C ALA A 1151 -11.53 -10.40 -82.08
N ILE A 1152 -12.06 -9.25 -82.52
CA ILE A 1152 -12.39 -8.97 -83.93
C ILE A 1152 -11.17 -8.38 -84.68
N GLY A 1153 -10.15 -7.92 -83.95
CA GLY A 1153 -8.85 -7.51 -84.48
C GLY A 1153 -7.79 -8.63 -84.55
N LYS A 1154 -8.18 -9.88 -84.77
CA LYS A 1154 -7.28 -11.01 -85.06
C LYS A 1154 -7.75 -11.81 -86.26
#